data_AF-A0A956F6H8-F1
#
_entry.id   AF-A0A956F6H8-F1
#
_cell.length_a   1.000
_cell.length_b   1.000
_cell.length_c   1.000
_cell.angle_alpha   90.00
_cell.angle_beta   90.00
_cell.angle_gamma   90.00
#
_symmetry.space_group_name_H-M   'P 1'
#
loop_
_entity.id
_entity.type
_entity.pdbx_description
1 polymer ?
#
loop_
_entity_poly.entity_id
_entity_poly.type
_entity_poly.pdbx_seq_one_letter_code
_entity_poly.pdbx_strand_id
1 'polypeptide(L)'
;MTRGEGIERGWSAAWLLALVGACHPAVEDVPDPTDDGSTGSSESASTEPAVTGSTDDGVDESGSGSSGEPVPDPGDPFDPPPPLDPLPEDRLMQLRAAIDGWLDDPSVSFAEHGLLIIDPATDQVLYERNPDVPRTPASNTKLFTTAAAIGHLGEDHRPGVEVWAASPIDGMGVVAGDLDLVGHHDLAWSALLYPQGPRTPLDLLAASLYEAGLRQVTGGITARGEFLYDGQQFGTYDATTHRNLAAARFRDALQAQGIGVAGANASSSSFDPLPGATMLDAWRSVPLAVAEVPINVISHNEFADLLSRHLGWARTGTSSYASGEAEINAWLATLGLDPGTFFDGSGLSHDNAVTPRQVVGLLDAMGSVPQGVAWRRTFSIAGVRGTMGGRMLGSDTWGRVHGKTGTLTGTIATSGVVYNGWDGREYLFSILMNGTGDAGSTRAIHDGVIGEVAADFRGVPTPPAAPVLRSVVHDPGTTVAELSWEPVADAEGYLVWLSPDGLLWSRDDARYVPGPVYRAGSLPFASPELHVRVSAVGEGGEGDPSDAYAVRVQDRPLRVLLVDGNDRWQGQPQPENPLGRGHDFLGVYARALTDAEVGWDSAANEAVIDGDPSLDDYDLVIWALGEEGVDFDTFDPDEQSLVSAYLDGGGALLCSGAEIGWDLVANGNASDAAFFTDVLRAEYLGDDAGTFLVRPSNSLGELGRWGFYTPGTQEVDYPDQLAPTAGGESVAEYELGLGGSAAVLHEGTGAVLLLGFPLESIDDGPARAALLQRALELLP
;
A
#
# COMPACT_ATOMS: atom_id res chain seq x y z
N MET A 1 -21.96 -15.62 40.79
CA MET A 1 -22.12 -14.14 40.74
C MET A 1 -21.91 -13.75 39.29
N THR A 2 -22.67 -12.78 38.76
CA THR A 2 -23.00 -12.76 37.32
C THR A 2 -23.17 -11.33 36.79
N ARG A 3 -22.31 -10.98 35.82
CA ARG A 3 -22.47 -9.99 34.74
C ARG A 3 -21.59 -10.48 33.59
N GLY A 4 -22.04 -10.60 32.33
CA GLY A 4 -23.42 -10.54 31.85
C GLY A 4 -23.81 -9.24 31.17
N GLU A 5 -22.98 -8.79 30.22
CA GLU A 5 -23.18 -7.81 29.14
C GLU A 5 -21.85 -7.85 28.33
N GLY A 6 -21.79 -7.77 27.01
CA GLY A 6 -22.88 -7.65 26.03
C GLY A 6 -22.47 -6.92 24.75
N ILE A 7 -21.26 -7.15 24.22
CA ILE A 7 -20.69 -6.35 23.13
C ILE A 7 -21.11 -6.92 21.76
N GLU A 8 -22.30 -6.53 21.30
CA GLU A 8 -22.62 -6.50 19.87
C GLU A 8 -22.06 -5.18 19.28
N ARG A 9 -20.78 -5.16 18.87
CA ARG A 9 -20.27 -4.09 17.99
C ARG A 9 -20.61 -4.48 16.55
N GLY A 10 -21.64 -3.85 16.00
CA GLY A 10 -22.05 -4.02 14.60
C GLY A 10 -21.12 -3.26 13.66
N TRP A 11 -20.80 -3.87 12.53
CA TRP A 11 -20.02 -3.25 11.46
C TRP A 11 -20.87 -2.17 10.76
N SER A 12 -20.25 -1.05 10.36
CA SER A 12 -20.94 0.09 9.76
C SER A 12 -21.55 -0.27 8.39
N ALA A 13 -22.60 0.45 8.00
CA ALA A 13 -23.56 -0.03 6.99
C ALA A 13 -23.23 0.34 5.53
N ALA A 14 -21.96 0.62 5.21
CA ALA A 14 -21.56 1.16 3.90
C ALA A 14 -21.59 0.14 2.75
N TRP A 15 -21.00 -1.05 2.94
CA TRP A 15 -20.40 -1.77 1.80
C TRP A 15 -21.20 -2.90 1.11
N LEU A 16 -22.24 -3.50 1.71
CA LEU A 16 -23.00 -4.58 1.02
C LEU A 16 -24.50 -4.69 1.35
N LEU A 17 -25.29 -4.68 0.26
CA LEU A 17 -26.64 -5.23 0.05
C LEU A 17 -27.87 -4.44 0.55
N ALA A 18 -28.62 -3.94 -0.43
CA ALA A 18 -30.08 -3.80 -0.36
C ALA A 18 -30.76 -4.86 -1.27
N LEU A 19 -31.82 -5.51 -0.75
CA LEU A 19 -32.69 -6.52 -1.42
C LEU A 19 -32.01 -7.90 -1.68
N VAL A 20 -32.58 -9.07 -1.31
CA VAL A 20 -33.87 -9.45 -0.68
C VAL A 20 -33.62 -10.56 0.36
N GLY A 21 -34.33 -10.56 1.50
CA GLY A 21 -34.07 -11.46 2.64
C GLY A 21 -35.09 -12.58 2.94
N ALA A 22 -34.87 -13.23 4.10
CA ALA A 22 -35.56 -14.40 4.70
C ALA A 22 -35.30 -15.76 3.99
N CYS A 23 -34.89 -16.84 4.68
CA CYS A 23 -35.29 -17.29 6.03
C CYS A 23 -34.15 -17.87 6.91
N HIS A 24 -34.41 -17.92 8.21
CA HIS A 24 -33.64 -18.54 9.32
C HIS A 24 -34.24 -19.92 9.74
N PRO A 25 -33.64 -20.67 10.69
CA PRO A 25 -32.24 -20.77 11.14
C PRO A 25 -31.75 -22.25 10.91
N ALA A 26 -30.88 -22.98 11.63
CA ALA A 26 -29.92 -22.90 12.77
C ALA A 26 -28.84 -24.02 12.50
N VAL A 27 -27.82 -24.42 13.29
CA VAL A 27 -27.64 -24.79 14.72
C VAL A 27 -26.12 -24.98 14.98
N GLU A 28 -25.61 -24.61 16.18
CA GLU A 28 -24.50 -25.15 17.05
C GLU A 28 -23.38 -26.07 16.44
N ASP A 29 -22.10 -26.10 16.88
CA ASP A 29 -21.34 -25.37 17.93
C ASP A 29 -19.79 -25.55 17.80
N VAL A 30 -19.03 -24.81 18.63
CA VAL A 30 -17.54 -24.75 18.85
C VAL A 30 -17.06 -25.88 19.82
N PRO A 31 -15.86 -26.52 19.77
CA PRO A 31 -14.47 -25.98 19.97
C PRO A 31 -13.35 -26.63 19.08
N ASP A 32 -12.04 -26.29 19.05
CA ASP A 32 -11.03 -25.81 20.06
C ASP A 32 -10.63 -26.93 21.08
N PRO A 33 -9.42 -27.03 21.72
CA PRO A 33 -8.23 -26.14 21.72
C PRO A 33 -6.82 -26.86 21.77
N THR A 34 -5.76 -26.11 22.14
CA THR A 34 -4.51 -26.52 22.91
C THR A 34 -3.45 -27.44 22.26
N ASP A 35 -2.17 -27.49 22.68
CA ASP A 35 -1.22 -26.63 23.46
C ASP A 35 0.15 -27.39 23.56
N ASP A 36 1.24 -26.69 23.90
CA ASP A 36 2.62 -27.18 24.20
C ASP A 36 3.40 -27.99 23.12
N GLY A 37 4.75 -27.98 23.06
CA GLY A 37 5.72 -27.08 23.72
C GLY A 37 7.18 -27.61 23.80
N SER A 38 8.14 -26.67 23.92
CA SER A 38 9.52 -26.82 24.46
C SER A 38 10.68 -27.44 23.62
N THR A 39 11.76 -26.64 23.45
CA THR A 39 13.22 -26.96 23.61
C THR A 39 13.93 -28.04 22.76
N GLY A 40 15.18 -27.78 22.32
CA GLY A 40 15.99 -28.74 21.52
C GLY A 40 17.54 -28.70 21.67
N SER A 41 18.17 -27.55 21.36
CA SER A 41 19.61 -27.20 21.57
C SER A 41 20.76 -27.89 20.77
N SER A 42 21.71 -27.03 20.34
CA SER A 42 23.20 -27.20 20.35
C SER A 42 24.01 -27.75 19.14
N GLU A 43 24.96 -26.91 18.68
CA GLU A 43 26.39 -27.18 18.37
C GLU A 43 26.83 -28.06 17.15
N SER A 44 27.95 -27.81 16.43
CA SER A 44 28.94 -26.70 16.45
C SER A 44 29.98 -26.71 15.27
N ALA A 45 30.61 -25.54 15.04
CA ALA A 45 32.06 -25.27 14.78
C ALA A 45 32.83 -25.62 13.47
N SER A 46 33.38 -24.54 12.86
CA SER A 46 34.82 -24.33 12.46
C SER A 46 35.35 -24.95 11.13
N THR A 47 36.49 -24.54 10.51
CA THR A 47 37.71 -23.77 10.92
C THR A 47 38.38 -22.96 9.76
N GLU A 48 38.97 -21.80 10.09
CA GLU A 48 40.32 -21.23 9.73
C GLU A 48 40.97 -21.36 8.31
N PRO A 49 41.82 -20.39 7.86
CA PRO A 49 43.24 -20.32 8.31
C PRO A 49 43.89 -18.89 8.36
N ALA A 50 45.20 -18.82 8.68
CA ALA A 50 45.85 -17.62 9.25
C ALA A 50 47.07 -16.99 8.51
N VAL A 51 47.19 -15.65 8.64
CA VAL A 51 48.38 -14.78 8.91
C VAL A 51 49.73 -14.97 8.17
N THR A 52 50.22 -13.89 7.51
CA THR A 52 51.60 -13.27 7.57
C THR A 52 51.79 -12.29 6.37
N GLY A 53 52.53 -11.17 6.41
CA GLY A 53 53.13 -10.40 7.51
C GLY A 53 54.47 -9.69 7.13
N SER A 54 54.55 -8.35 7.10
CA SER A 54 55.83 -7.60 6.96
C SER A 54 55.77 -6.11 7.37
N THR A 55 56.91 -5.58 7.87
CA THR A 55 57.22 -4.17 8.21
C THR A 55 57.58 -3.33 6.95
N ASP A 56 57.96 -2.05 6.93
CA ASP A 56 58.24 -0.94 7.89
C ASP A 56 57.49 0.33 7.36
N ASP A 57 57.49 1.57 7.90
CA ASP A 57 58.36 2.35 8.82
C ASP A 57 57.49 3.44 9.56
N GLY A 58 58.05 4.40 10.32
CA GLY A 58 57.28 5.40 11.10
C GLY A 58 57.89 6.82 11.23
N VAL A 59 57.07 7.79 11.69
CA VAL A 59 57.48 9.19 12.02
C VAL A 59 56.66 9.72 13.21
N ASP A 60 57.32 10.34 14.19
CA ASP A 60 56.70 11.08 15.32
C ASP A 60 56.22 12.49 14.91
N GLU A 61 55.09 12.95 15.46
CA GLU A 61 54.96 14.32 16.00
C GLU A 61 54.15 14.31 17.31
N SER A 62 54.48 15.21 18.23
CA SER A 62 53.94 15.23 19.60
C SER A 62 53.13 16.50 19.89
N GLY A 63 51.84 16.35 20.20
CA GLY A 63 50.97 17.44 20.66
C GLY A 63 50.18 17.05 21.92
N SER A 64 50.26 17.86 22.98
CA SER A 64 49.60 17.57 24.26
C SER A 64 48.18 18.14 24.33
N GLY A 65 47.17 17.27 24.31
CA GLY A 65 45.76 17.59 24.52
C GLY A 65 45.23 17.13 25.90
N SER A 66 44.13 17.74 26.36
CA SER A 66 43.52 17.46 27.68
C SER A 66 42.97 16.03 27.78
N SER A 67 43.10 15.42 28.96
CA SER A 67 42.44 14.16 29.28
C SER A 67 40.93 14.37 29.52
N GLY A 68 40.12 14.09 28.50
CA GLY A 68 38.93 13.28 28.73
C GLY A 68 39.35 11.80 28.84
N GLU A 69 38.61 10.98 29.57
CA GLU A 69 38.66 9.54 29.30
C GLU A 69 37.97 9.31 27.95
N PRO A 70 38.48 8.40 27.08
CA PRO A 70 37.69 7.97 25.93
C PRO A 70 36.37 7.39 26.44
N VAL A 71 35.27 7.82 25.85
CA VAL A 71 34.04 7.01 25.89
C VAL A 71 34.42 5.63 25.35
N PRO A 72 34.03 4.52 25.99
CA PRO A 72 34.31 3.19 25.46
C PRO A 72 33.75 3.09 24.04
N ASP A 73 34.60 2.69 23.09
CA ASP A 73 34.23 2.47 21.69
C ASP A 73 33.08 1.43 21.67
N PRO A 74 31.85 1.79 21.24
CA PRO A 74 30.65 1.00 21.48
C PRO A 74 30.52 -0.13 20.44
N GLY A 75 31.50 -1.03 20.42
CA GLY A 75 31.78 -1.87 19.26
C GLY A 75 32.38 -1.06 18.11
N ASP A 76 32.63 -1.70 16.98
CA ASP A 76 32.72 -0.96 15.71
C ASP A 76 31.28 -0.82 15.17
N PRO A 77 30.71 0.38 15.02
CA PRO A 77 29.37 0.55 14.44
C PRO A 77 29.29 0.17 12.94
N PHE A 78 30.41 -0.26 12.34
CA PHE A 78 30.45 -0.93 11.05
C PHE A 78 30.45 -2.47 11.15
N ASP A 79 30.30 -3.07 12.33
CA ASP A 79 30.08 -4.51 12.47
C ASP A 79 28.81 -4.95 11.69
N PRO A 80 28.91 -5.98 10.84
CA PRO A 80 27.80 -6.41 10.00
C PRO A 80 26.69 -7.06 10.85
N PRO A 81 25.41 -6.98 10.42
CA PRO A 81 24.31 -7.65 11.09
C PRO A 81 24.59 -9.14 11.31
N PRO A 82 24.13 -9.74 12.44
CA PRO A 82 24.30 -11.16 12.68
C PRO A 82 23.62 -11.98 11.56
N PRO A 83 24.22 -13.11 11.16
CA PRO A 83 23.69 -13.95 10.09
C PRO A 83 22.32 -14.51 10.48
N LEU A 84 21.41 -14.61 9.51
CA LEU A 84 20.12 -15.26 9.71
C LEU A 84 20.31 -16.77 9.63
N ASP A 85 20.24 -17.47 10.77
CA ASP A 85 20.40 -18.92 10.78
C ASP A 85 19.22 -19.63 10.08
N PRO A 86 19.48 -20.65 9.24
CA PRO A 86 18.44 -21.52 8.69
C PRO A 86 17.82 -22.41 9.78
N LEU A 87 16.62 -22.94 9.53
CA LEU A 87 15.95 -23.86 10.44
C LEU A 87 16.79 -25.15 10.65
N PRO A 88 17.04 -25.60 11.90
CA PRO A 88 17.72 -26.86 12.18
C PRO A 88 17.00 -28.08 11.57
N GLU A 89 17.76 -29.08 11.10
CA GLU A 89 17.20 -30.23 10.37
C GLU A 89 16.20 -31.06 11.20
N ASP A 90 16.31 -31.09 12.54
CA ASP A 90 15.35 -31.80 13.38
C ASP A 90 13.99 -31.08 13.44
N ARG A 91 13.98 -29.74 13.53
CA ARG A 91 12.77 -28.91 13.42
C ARG A 91 12.18 -28.97 12.02
N LEU A 92 13.04 -28.93 11.01
CA LEU A 92 12.68 -29.08 9.60
C LEU A 92 12.03 -30.44 9.33
N MET A 93 12.52 -31.53 9.95
CA MET A 93 11.88 -32.85 9.94
C MET A 93 10.54 -32.86 10.68
N GLN A 94 10.38 -32.13 11.79
CA GLN A 94 9.11 -32.00 12.52
C GLN A 94 8.05 -31.30 11.65
N LEU A 95 8.38 -30.13 11.10
CA LEU A 95 7.52 -29.36 10.18
C LEU A 95 7.11 -30.19 8.96
N ARG A 96 8.07 -30.86 8.31
CA ARG A 96 7.80 -31.74 7.16
C ARG A 96 6.85 -32.88 7.52
N ALA A 97 7.00 -33.51 8.69
CA ALA A 97 6.14 -34.60 9.14
C ALA A 97 4.71 -34.13 9.49
N ALA A 98 4.55 -32.90 10.00
CA ALA A 98 3.24 -32.32 10.26
C ALA A 98 2.49 -31.99 8.95
N ILE A 99 3.17 -31.35 8.00
CA ILE A 99 2.64 -31.08 6.64
C ILE A 99 2.30 -32.39 5.91
N ASP A 100 3.17 -33.42 5.99
CA ASP A 100 2.87 -34.75 5.45
C ASP A 100 1.58 -35.34 6.08
N GLY A 101 1.35 -35.11 7.38
CA GLY A 101 0.13 -35.54 8.09
C GLY A 101 -1.15 -34.90 7.55
N TRP A 102 -1.12 -33.63 7.16
CA TRP A 102 -2.23 -32.95 6.50
C TRP A 102 -2.47 -33.44 5.07
N LEU A 103 -1.39 -33.73 4.32
CA LEU A 103 -1.49 -34.16 2.93
C LEU A 103 -1.91 -35.62 2.78
N ASP A 104 -1.57 -36.48 3.73
CA ASP A 104 -1.85 -37.91 3.68
C ASP A 104 -3.19 -38.28 4.38
N ASP A 105 -4.04 -37.29 4.75
CA ASP A 105 -5.36 -37.51 5.35
C ASP A 105 -6.32 -38.25 4.38
N PRO A 106 -6.77 -39.47 4.72
CA PRO A 106 -7.71 -40.23 3.88
C PRO A 106 -9.14 -39.65 3.83
N SER A 107 -9.45 -38.57 4.57
CA SER A 107 -10.74 -37.89 4.49
C SER A 107 -10.91 -37.09 3.19
N VAL A 108 -9.81 -36.66 2.55
CA VAL A 108 -9.82 -35.87 1.32
C VAL A 108 -9.21 -36.63 0.15
N SER A 109 -10.01 -36.87 -0.89
CA SER A 109 -9.49 -37.37 -2.16
C SER A 109 -9.07 -36.21 -3.06
N PHE A 110 -7.79 -36.13 -3.41
CA PHE A 110 -7.30 -35.39 -4.57
C PHE A 110 -6.52 -36.35 -5.49
N ALA A 111 -6.39 -36.00 -6.77
CA ALA A 111 -5.59 -36.80 -7.71
C ALA A 111 -4.12 -36.35 -7.74
N GLU A 112 -3.91 -35.03 -7.58
CA GLU A 112 -2.62 -34.40 -7.81
C GLU A 112 -2.41 -33.22 -6.84
N HIS A 113 -1.29 -33.20 -6.14
CA HIS A 113 -0.82 -32.04 -5.36
C HIS A 113 0.55 -31.57 -5.86
N GLY A 114 0.80 -30.26 -5.71
CA GLY A 114 2.10 -29.60 -5.86
C GLY A 114 2.28 -28.57 -4.75
N LEU A 115 3.38 -28.65 -3.99
CA LEU A 115 3.72 -27.75 -2.90
C LEU A 115 5.18 -27.30 -2.98
N LEU A 116 5.42 -26.04 -2.62
CA LEU A 116 6.72 -25.48 -2.26
C LEU A 116 6.54 -24.42 -1.16
N ILE A 117 7.41 -24.44 -0.15
CA ILE A 117 7.49 -23.49 0.97
C ILE A 117 8.97 -23.20 1.25
N ILE A 118 9.36 -21.93 1.29
CA ILE A 118 10.77 -21.50 1.51
C ILE A 118 10.89 -20.37 2.55
N ASP A 119 12.06 -20.31 3.19
CA ASP A 119 12.63 -19.13 3.85
C ASP A 119 13.47 -18.36 2.80
N PRO A 120 13.00 -17.20 2.28
CA PRO A 120 13.69 -16.45 1.23
C PRO A 120 14.93 -15.72 1.77
N ALA A 121 15.03 -15.50 3.09
CA ALA A 121 16.18 -14.84 3.71
C ALA A 121 17.40 -15.78 3.86
N THR A 122 17.22 -17.08 3.60
CA THR A 122 18.28 -18.10 3.72
C THR A 122 18.29 -19.15 2.59
N ASP A 123 17.53 -18.93 1.51
CA ASP A 123 17.27 -19.88 0.41
C ASP A 123 16.74 -21.27 0.87
N GLN A 124 16.26 -21.40 2.11
CA GLN A 124 16.00 -22.72 2.69
C GLN A 124 14.63 -23.27 2.28
N VAL A 125 14.62 -24.42 1.58
CA VAL A 125 13.40 -25.17 1.28
C VAL A 125 12.87 -25.85 2.54
N LEU A 126 11.89 -25.22 3.20
CA LEU A 126 11.18 -25.79 4.34
C LEU A 126 10.42 -27.05 3.91
N TYR A 127 9.66 -26.97 2.83
CA TYR A 127 8.87 -28.09 2.32
C TYR A 127 8.75 -28.06 0.79
N GLU A 128 8.93 -29.20 0.12
CA GLU A 128 8.55 -29.36 -1.29
C GLU A 128 7.94 -30.74 -1.59
N ARG A 129 6.86 -30.79 -2.38
CA ARG A 129 6.24 -32.04 -2.86
C ARG A 129 5.68 -31.82 -4.27
N ASN A 130 6.34 -32.36 -5.30
CA ASN A 130 6.11 -32.06 -6.72
C ASN A 130 6.19 -30.55 -7.10
N PRO A 131 7.21 -29.79 -6.66
CA PRO A 131 7.30 -28.34 -6.86
C PRO A 131 7.46 -27.91 -8.34
N ASP A 132 7.92 -28.82 -9.21
CA ASP A 132 8.24 -28.58 -10.62
C ASP A 132 7.22 -29.20 -11.60
N VAL A 133 6.08 -29.70 -11.10
CA VAL A 133 5.04 -30.30 -11.94
C VAL A 133 3.92 -29.28 -12.18
N PRO A 134 3.61 -28.91 -13.45
CA PRO A 134 2.53 -27.97 -13.73
C PRO A 134 1.16 -28.47 -13.26
N ARG A 135 0.37 -27.56 -12.69
CA ARG A 135 -0.99 -27.76 -12.20
C ARG A 135 -1.89 -26.64 -12.70
N THR A 136 -3.19 -26.90 -12.80
CA THR A 136 -4.20 -25.83 -12.99
C THR A 136 -4.22 -24.96 -11.73
N PRO A 137 -3.91 -23.65 -11.80
CA PRO A 137 -3.82 -22.78 -10.62
C PRO A 137 -5.15 -22.20 -10.16
N ALA A 138 -6.22 -22.33 -10.97
CA ALA A 138 -7.40 -21.49 -10.86
C ALA A 138 -7.01 -20.00 -10.76
N SER A 139 -7.70 -19.18 -9.95
CA SER A 139 -7.40 -17.75 -9.78
C SER A 139 -6.02 -17.40 -9.17
N ASN A 140 -5.11 -18.36 -8.92
CA ASN A 140 -3.71 -18.03 -8.68
C ASN A 140 -2.97 -17.60 -9.97
N THR A 141 -3.57 -17.80 -11.17
CA THR A 141 -3.19 -17.08 -12.42
C THR A 141 -3.16 -15.55 -12.23
N LYS A 142 -4.03 -15.01 -11.37
CA LYS A 142 -4.12 -13.57 -11.13
C LYS A 142 -2.83 -12.99 -10.54
N LEU A 143 -2.06 -13.76 -9.76
CA LEU A 143 -0.74 -13.34 -9.25
C LEU A 143 0.19 -12.96 -10.41
N PHE A 144 0.31 -13.84 -11.42
CA PHE A 144 1.13 -13.57 -12.61
C PHE A 144 0.60 -12.39 -13.45
N THR A 145 -0.72 -12.26 -13.57
CA THR A 145 -1.33 -11.18 -14.36
C THR A 145 -1.14 -9.80 -13.72
N THR A 146 -1.28 -9.72 -12.40
CA THR A 146 -1.11 -8.47 -11.61
C THR A 146 0.35 -8.09 -11.48
N ALA A 147 1.21 -9.03 -11.05
CA ALA A 147 2.65 -8.78 -10.94
C ALA A 147 3.30 -8.36 -12.28
N ALA A 148 2.91 -8.99 -13.39
CA ALA A 148 3.41 -8.61 -14.71
C ALA A 148 2.83 -7.28 -15.21
N ALA A 149 1.64 -6.85 -14.78
CA ALA A 149 1.08 -5.56 -15.15
C ALA A 149 1.82 -4.42 -14.41
N ILE A 150 1.86 -4.47 -13.08
CA ILE A 150 2.66 -3.55 -12.26
C ILE A 150 4.14 -3.57 -12.69
N GLY A 151 4.73 -4.76 -12.84
CA GLY A 151 6.15 -4.95 -13.18
C GLY A 151 6.57 -4.59 -14.61
N HIS A 152 5.63 -4.31 -15.53
CA HIS A 152 5.94 -3.77 -16.87
C HIS A 152 5.43 -2.36 -17.11
N LEU A 153 4.39 -1.92 -16.41
CA LEU A 153 3.72 -0.63 -16.67
C LEU A 153 3.98 0.42 -15.57
N GLY A 154 4.36 -0.02 -14.37
CA GLY A 154 4.43 0.79 -13.16
C GLY A 154 3.14 0.74 -12.34
N GLU A 155 3.26 0.92 -11.03
CA GLU A 155 2.12 0.97 -10.09
C GLU A 155 1.22 2.20 -10.32
N ASP A 156 1.82 3.37 -10.59
CA ASP A 156 1.16 4.62 -11.04
C ASP A 156 0.51 4.51 -12.43
N HIS A 157 0.55 3.36 -13.11
CA HIS A 157 -0.01 3.26 -14.45
C HIS A 157 -1.54 3.41 -14.42
N ARG A 158 -2.06 4.42 -15.10
CA ARG A 158 -3.50 4.69 -15.23
C ARG A 158 -4.01 4.32 -16.62
N PRO A 159 -4.78 3.22 -16.77
CA PRO A 159 -5.68 3.01 -17.91
C PRO A 159 -6.62 4.22 -18.08
N GLY A 160 -7.23 4.40 -19.24
CA GLY A 160 -7.99 5.61 -19.48
C GLY A 160 -8.93 5.59 -20.68
N VAL A 161 -9.69 6.68 -20.81
CA VAL A 161 -10.72 6.83 -21.84
C VAL A 161 -10.66 8.22 -22.44
N GLU A 162 -10.87 8.36 -23.74
CA GLU A 162 -10.72 9.63 -24.46
C GLU A 162 -11.93 9.93 -25.34
N VAL A 163 -12.33 11.20 -25.41
CA VAL A 163 -13.46 11.65 -26.23
C VAL A 163 -12.91 12.41 -27.42
N TRP A 164 -13.14 11.87 -28.62
CA TRP A 164 -12.63 12.41 -29.89
C TRP A 164 -13.80 12.83 -30.80
N ALA A 165 -13.59 13.87 -31.61
CA ALA A 165 -14.58 14.35 -32.57
C ALA A 165 -13.95 14.73 -33.91
N ALA A 166 -14.67 14.50 -35.01
CA ALA A 166 -14.22 14.87 -36.37
C ALA A 166 -14.18 16.39 -36.64
N SER A 167 -14.58 17.21 -35.67
CA SER A 167 -14.50 18.67 -35.66
C SER A 167 -14.60 19.17 -34.21
N PRO A 168 -13.98 20.32 -33.86
CA PRO A 168 -14.11 20.91 -32.53
C PRO A 168 -15.55 21.37 -32.26
N ILE A 169 -15.84 21.64 -30.99
CA ILE A 169 -17.07 22.30 -30.55
C ILE A 169 -17.17 23.68 -31.22
N ASP A 170 -18.28 23.96 -31.92
CA ASP A 170 -18.46 25.24 -32.60
C ASP A 170 -18.94 26.37 -31.67
N GLY A 171 -19.00 27.60 -32.18
CA GLY A 171 -19.45 28.78 -31.43
C GLY A 171 -20.94 28.79 -31.03
N MET A 172 -21.70 27.73 -31.34
CA MET A 172 -23.07 27.49 -30.87
C MET A 172 -23.12 26.31 -29.86
N GLY A 173 -21.98 25.72 -29.51
CA GLY A 173 -21.88 24.53 -28.65
C GLY A 173 -22.17 23.22 -29.38
N VAL A 174 -21.99 23.18 -30.71
CA VAL A 174 -22.37 22.02 -31.54
C VAL A 174 -21.15 21.28 -32.07
N VAL A 175 -21.16 19.95 -31.96
CA VAL A 175 -20.24 19.06 -32.68
C VAL A 175 -20.93 18.48 -33.93
N ALA A 176 -20.25 18.60 -35.06
CA ALA A 176 -20.69 18.10 -36.35
C ALA A 176 -20.27 16.63 -36.55
N GLY A 177 -21.23 15.71 -36.66
CA GLY A 177 -20.98 14.28 -36.73
C GLY A 177 -20.96 13.59 -35.36
N ASP A 178 -20.36 12.40 -35.32
CA ASP A 178 -20.34 11.52 -34.16
C ASP A 178 -19.21 11.90 -33.17
N LEU A 179 -19.39 11.54 -31.90
CA LEU A 179 -18.27 11.39 -30.95
C LEU A 179 -17.73 9.97 -31.01
N ASP A 180 -16.41 9.82 -30.95
CA ASP A 180 -15.76 8.57 -30.61
C ASP A 180 -15.41 8.59 -29.11
N LEU A 181 -15.81 7.55 -28.38
CA LEU A 181 -15.36 7.28 -27.02
C LEU A 181 -14.33 6.15 -27.12
N VAL A 182 -13.06 6.44 -26.88
CA VAL A 182 -11.95 5.50 -27.05
C VAL A 182 -11.52 4.95 -25.69
N GLY A 183 -11.72 3.65 -25.46
CA GLY A 183 -11.31 2.97 -24.23
C GLY A 183 -9.95 2.30 -24.37
N HIS A 184 -9.01 2.69 -23.53
CA HIS A 184 -7.71 2.06 -23.31
C HIS A 184 -7.78 1.20 -22.05
N HIS A 185 -8.69 0.21 -22.08
CA HIS A 185 -8.85 -0.86 -21.08
C HIS A 185 -9.11 -0.39 -19.65
N ASP A 186 -9.79 0.76 -19.48
CA ASP A 186 -10.24 1.20 -18.16
C ASP A 186 -11.18 0.15 -17.54
N LEU A 187 -10.71 -0.42 -16.43
CA LEU A 187 -11.30 -1.56 -15.74
C LEU A 187 -11.98 -1.15 -14.42
N ALA A 188 -11.79 0.10 -13.98
CA ALA A 188 -12.21 0.54 -12.65
C ALA A 188 -13.68 1.00 -12.56
N TRP A 189 -14.43 1.03 -13.67
CA TRP A 189 -15.81 1.53 -13.73
C TRP A 189 -16.80 0.58 -13.00
N SER A 190 -16.74 0.60 -11.66
CA SER A 190 -17.45 -0.27 -10.74
C SER A 190 -17.74 0.48 -9.44
N ALA A 191 -18.82 0.10 -8.75
CA ALA A 191 -19.07 0.55 -7.37
C ALA A 191 -17.97 0.13 -6.38
N LEU A 192 -17.10 -0.82 -6.76
CA LEU A 192 -15.95 -1.27 -5.97
C LEU A 192 -14.81 -0.23 -5.88
N LEU A 193 -14.79 0.78 -6.75
CA LEU A 193 -13.73 1.80 -6.82
C LEU A 193 -14.28 3.24 -6.97
N TYR A 194 -15.55 3.38 -7.36
CA TYR A 194 -16.27 4.66 -7.34
C TYR A 194 -17.59 4.46 -6.56
N PRO A 195 -17.65 4.78 -5.25
CA PRO A 195 -18.81 4.50 -4.39
C PRO A 195 -20.12 5.14 -4.88
N GLN A 196 -20.05 6.26 -5.60
CA GLN A 196 -21.20 6.95 -6.19
C GLN A 196 -21.79 6.19 -7.41
N GLY A 197 -21.02 5.23 -7.95
CA GLY A 197 -21.46 4.24 -8.93
C GLY A 197 -20.57 4.13 -10.18
N PRO A 198 -20.71 3.03 -10.96
CA PRO A 198 -19.88 2.72 -12.13
C PRO A 198 -19.92 3.75 -13.29
N ARG A 199 -20.77 4.78 -13.22
CA ARG A 199 -20.86 5.84 -14.23
C ARG A 199 -20.01 7.07 -13.89
N THR A 200 -19.45 7.18 -12.67
CA THR A 200 -18.66 8.34 -12.20
C THR A 200 -17.69 8.93 -13.23
N PRO A 201 -16.77 8.16 -13.86
CA PRO A 201 -15.87 8.70 -14.89
C PRO A 201 -16.56 9.31 -16.12
N LEU A 202 -17.69 8.73 -16.53
CA LEU A 202 -18.47 9.19 -17.68
C LEU A 202 -19.28 10.45 -17.36
N ASP A 203 -19.73 10.60 -16.12
CA ASP A 203 -20.43 11.81 -15.64
C ASP A 203 -19.49 13.00 -15.47
N LEU A 204 -18.23 12.76 -15.10
CA LEU A 204 -17.16 13.76 -15.04
C LEU A 204 -16.73 14.21 -16.44
N LEU A 205 -16.50 13.26 -17.37
CA LEU A 205 -16.27 13.58 -18.80
C LEU A 205 -17.43 14.40 -19.39
N ALA A 206 -18.68 14.03 -19.07
CA ALA A 206 -19.84 14.77 -19.55
C ALA A 206 -19.94 16.19 -18.94
N ALA A 207 -19.52 16.38 -17.69
CA ALA A 207 -19.47 17.70 -17.04
C ALA A 207 -18.38 18.58 -17.67
N SER A 208 -17.15 18.08 -17.78
CA SER A 208 -16.01 18.75 -18.41
C SER A 208 -16.32 19.17 -19.86
N LEU A 209 -16.91 18.29 -20.67
CA LEU A 209 -17.38 18.64 -22.01
C LEU A 209 -18.46 19.74 -22.01
N TYR A 210 -19.34 19.77 -21.01
CA TYR A 210 -20.32 20.85 -20.86
C TYR A 210 -19.65 22.17 -20.48
N GLU A 211 -18.63 22.17 -19.63
CA GLU A 211 -17.86 23.36 -19.28
C GLU A 211 -17.04 23.88 -20.47
N ALA A 212 -16.46 22.97 -21.27
CA ALA A 212 -15.85 23.26 -22.57
C ALA A 212 -16.85 23.75 -23.65
N GLY A 213 -18.13 23.86 -23.31
CA GLY A 213 -19.15 24.49 -24.16
C GLY A 213 -19.99 23.53 -25.01
N LEU A 214 -19.80 22.21 -24.93
CA LEU A 214 -20.61 21.24 -25.68
C LEU A 214 -22.08 21.28 -25.20
N ARG A 215 -23.02 21.47 -26.13
CA ARG A 215 -24.47 21.45 -25.89
C ARG A 215 -25.20 20.47 -26.80
N GLN A 216 -24.66 20.20 -28.00
CA GLN A 216 -25.29 19.25 -28.92
C GLN A 216 -24.27 18.48 -29.79
N VAL A 217 -24.46 17.16 -29.89
CA VAL A 217 -23.82 16.28 -30.87
C VAL A 217 -24.86 15.95 -31.95
N THR A 218 -24.53 16.28 -33.20
CA THR A 218 -25.46 16.07 -34.35
C THR A 218 -25.47 14.63 -34.87
N GLY A 219 -24.38 13.90 -34.66
CA GLY A 219 -24.29 12.45 -34.83
C GLY A 219 -24.52 11.69 -33.53
N GLY A 220 -23.96 10.48 -33.48
CA GLY A 220 -24.07 9.51 -32.40
C GLY A 220 -22.84 9.43 -31.50
N ILE A 221 -22.67 8.25 -30.87
CA ILE A 221 -21.49 7.88 -30.08
C ILE A 221 -21.00 6.52 -30.58
N THR A 222 -19.71 6.43 -30.91
CA THR A 222 -19.04 5.16 -31.24
C THR A 222 -18.09 4.79 -30.11
N ALA A 223 -18.37 3.72 -29.37
CA ALA A 223 -17.40 3.18 -28.40
C ALA A 223 -16.31 2.37 -29.12
N ARG A 224 -15.05 2.68 -28.84
CA ARG A 224 -13.84 2.15 -29.49
C ARG A 224 -12.90 1.52 -28.48
N GLY A 225 -12.00 0.67 -28.96
CA GLY A 225 -11.08 -0.06 -28.08
C GLY A 225 -11.82 -0.98 -27.11
N GLU A 226 -11.45 -0.96 -25.84
CA GLU A 226 -11.96 -1.87 -24.80
C GLU A 226 -12.20 -1.14 -23.47
N PHE A 227 -13.20 -1.62 -22.74
CA PHE A 227 -13.71 -1.08 -21.48
C PHE A 227 -14.14 -2.25 -20.59
N LEU A 228 -14.27 -2.00 -19.29
CA LEU A 228 -15.21 -2.70 -18.42
C LEU A 228 -16.27 -1.71 -17.93
N TYR A 229 -17.52 -2.11 -17.81
CA TYR A 229 -18.56 -1.34 -17.10
C TYR A 229 -19.33 -2.28 -16.19
N ASP A 230 -19.23 -2.06 -14.88
CA ASP A 230 -19.90 -2.85 -13.83
C ASP A 230 -19.67 -4.38 -14.01
N GLY A 231 -18.38 -4.72 -14.10
CA GLY A 231 -17.89 -6.06 -14.43
C GLY A 231 -18.45 -7.15 -13.52
N GLN A 232 -18.55 -8.37 -14.06
CA GLN A 232 -19.11 -9.50 -13.31
C GLN A 232 -18.00 -10.27 -12.60
N GLN A 233 -18.02 -10.32 -11.27
CA GLN A 233 -16.96 -10.90 -10.42
C GLN A 233 -16.54 -12.32 -10.86
N PHE A 234 -17.51 -13.15 -11.25
CA PHE A 234 -17.28 -14.52 -11.73
C PHE A 234 -17.63 -14.71 -13.21
N GLY A 235 -17.76 -13.62 -13.97
CA GLY A 235 -18.00 -13.63 -15.41
C GLY A 235 -16.77 -13.97 -16.23
N THR A 236 -16.93 -13.94 -17.56
CA THR A 236 -15.87 -14.08 -18.55
C THR A 236 -15.98 -12.90 -19.50
N TYR A 237 -14.89 -12.15 -19.67
CA TYR A 237 -14.94 -10.84 -20.28
C TYR A 237 -15.38 -10.85 -21.76
N ASP A 238 -16.45 -10.10 -22.07
CA ASP A 238 -16.91 -9.80 -23.45
C ASP A 238 -16.78 -8.30 -23.78
N ALA A 239 -15.72 -7.97 -24.52
CA ALA A 239 -15.45 -6.64 -25.05
C ALA A 239 -16.59 -6.03 -25.90
N THR A 240 -17.47 -6.85 -26.49
CA THR A 240 -18.59 -6.36 -27.29
C THR A 240 -19.76 -5.92 -26.42
N THR A 241 -20.10 -6.70 -25.39
CA THR A 241 -21.07 -6.29 -24.37
C THR A 241 -20.60 -5.03 -23.65
N HIS A 242 -19.35 -4.99 -23.18
CA HIS A 242 -18.82 -3.83 -22.45
C HIS A 242 -18.68 -2.56 -23.31
N ARG A 243 -18.25 -2.63 -24.58
CA ARG A 243 -18.32 -1.47 -25.51
C ARG A 243 -19.74 -0.93 -25.69
N ASN A 244 -20.72 -1.81 -25.82
CA ASN A 244 -22.12 -1.39 -26.00
C ASN A 244 -22.69 -0.73 -24.73
N LEU A 245 -22.28 -1.20 -23.54
CA LEU A 245 -22.57 -0.54 -22.26
C LEU A 245 -21.90 0.83 -22.17
N ALA A 246 -20.60 0.95 -22.49
CA ALA A 246 -19.88 2.22 -22.49
C ALA A 246 -20.55 3.29 -23.38
N ALA A 247 -20.92 2.95 -24.62
CA ALA A 247 -21.64 3.85 -25.52
C ALA A 247 -23.01 4.27 -24.96
N ALA A 248 -23.73 3.36 -24.30
CA ALA A 248 -25.03 3.66 -23.67
C ALA A 248 -24.86 4.59 -22.47
N ARG A 249 -23.91 4.28 -21.58
CA ARG A 249 -23.71 5.01 -20.32
C ARG A 249 -23.11 6.40 -20.53
N PHE A 250 -22.26 6.57 -21.54
CA PHE A 250 -21.78 7.91 -21.91
C PHE A 250 -22.89 8.76 -22.53
N ARG A 251 -23.84 8.16 -23.29
CA ARG A 251 -25.06 8.85 -23.70
C ARG A 251 -25.90 9.27 -22.51
N ASP A 252 -26.10 8.38 -21.54
CA ASP A 252 -26.88 8.67 -20.33
C ASP A 252 -26.23 9.80 -19.50
N ALA A 253 -24.91 9.83 -19.43
CA ALA A 253 -24.12 10.88 -18.77
C ALA A 253 -24.24 12.23 -19.48
N LEU A 254 -23.96 12.29 -20.79
CA LEU A 254 -24.14 13.48 -21.62
C LEU A 254 -25.57 14.04 -21.51
N GLN A 255 -26.58 13.17 -21.53
CA GLN A 255 -27.99 13.59 -21.39
C GLN A 255 -28.32 14.09 -19.98
N ALA A 256 -27.72 13.53 -18.91
CA ALA A 256 -27.87 14.03 -17.55
C ALA A 256 -27.29 15.45 -17.40
N GLN A 257 -26.14 15.72 -18.03
CA GLN A 257 -25.54 17.05 -18.11
C GLN A 257 -26.22 17.98 -19.15
N GLY A 258 -27.34 17.56 -19.76
CA GLY A 258 -28.12 18.37 -20.70
C GLY A 258 -27.54 18.49 -22.12
N ILE A 259 -26.56 17.67 -22.48
CA ILE A 259 -25.98 17.59 -23.83
C ILE A 259 -26.85 16.69 -24.72
N GLY A 260 -27.41 17.25 -25.78
CA GLY A 260 -28.27 16.51 -26.71
C GLY A 260 -27.47 15.69 -27.72
N VAL A 261 -27.72 14.38 -27.81
CA VAL A 261 -27.07 13.48 -28.81
C VAL A 261 -28.12 12.93 -29.78
N ALA A 262 -28.03 13.29 -31.06
CA ALA A 262 -29.11 13.06 -32.03
C ALA A 262 -29.03 11.74 -32.83
N GLY A 263 -27.82 11.23 -33.10
CA GLY A 263 -27.60 9.95 -33.77
C GLY A 263 -27.70 8.74 -32.84
N ALA A 264 -27.56 7.53 -33.38
CA ALA A 264 -27.60 6.26 -32.63
C ALA A 264 -26.23 5.92 -31.98
N ASN A 265 -26.16 4.85 -31.17
CA ASN A 265 -24.88 4.32 -30.70
C ASN A 265 -24.30 3.30 -31.69
N ALA A 266 -22.97 3.22 -31.72
CA ALA A 266 -22.19 2.22 -32.46
C ALA A 266 -21.01 1.72 -31.62
N SER A 267 -20.32 0.69 -32.11
CA SER A 267 -19.12 0.14 -31.45
C SER A 267 -18.09 -0.34 -32.48
N SER A 268 -16.80 -0.19 -32.17
CA SER A 268 -15.65 -0.64 -32.97
C SER A 268 -14.60 -1.31 -32.09
N SER A 269 -13.90 -2.33 -32.59
CA SER A 269 -12.78 -2.97 -31.89
C SER A 269 -11.40 -2.37 -32.25
N SER A 270 -11.36 -1.34 -33.10
CA SER A 270 -10.16 -0.54 -33.31
C SER A 270 -10.08 0.51 -32.18
N PHE A 271 -8.86 0.78 -31.73
CA PHE A 271 -8.54 1.82 -30.74
C PHE A 271 -8.32 3.18 -31.42
N ASP A 272 -8.24 3.22 -32.75
CA ASP A 272 -8.04 4.45 -33.51
C ASP A 272 -9.34 5.28 -33.53
N PRO A 273 -9.31 6.58 -33.19
CA PRO A 273 -10.41 7.50 -33.47
C PRO A 273 -10.59 7.73 -34.99
N LEU A 274 -11.66 8.41 -35.40
CA LEU A 274 -11.90 8.75 -36.81
C LEU A 274 -10.69 9.50 -37.42
N PRO A 275 -10.27 9.17 -38.66
CA PRO A 275 -9.13 9.84 -39.30
C PRO A 275 -9.29 11.36 -39.38
N GLY A 276 -8.40 12.09 -38.71
CA GLY A 276 -8.44 13.55 -38.62
C GLY A 276 -9.31 14.12 -37.49
N ALA A 277 -9.79 13.27 -36.58
CA ALA A 277 -10.44 13.73 -35.34
C ALA A 277 -9.47 14.46 -34.40
N THR A 278 -10.03 15.31 -33.56
CA THR A 278 -9.36 15.99 -32.45
C THR A 278 -9.92 15.50 -31.12
N MET A 279 -9.05 15.24 -30.14
CA MET A 279 -9.49 14.97 -28.77
C MET A 279 -10.17 16.23 -28.21
N LEU A 280 -11.31 16.04 -27.57
CA LEU A 280 -12.05 17.07 -26.84
C LEU A 280 -11.74 17.01 -25.34
N ASP A 281 -11.64 15.80 -24.79
CA ASP A 281 -11.41 15.55 -23.37
C ASP A 281 -10.86 14.13 -23.12
N ALA A 282 -10.32 13.86 -21.93
CA ALA A 282 -9.79 12.57 -21.52
C ALA A 282 -9.93 12.29 -20.01
N TRP A 283 -10.29 11.05 -19.68
CA TRP A 283 -10.22 10.47 -18.34
C TRP A 283 -8.97 9.61 -18.18
N ARG A 284 -8.43 9.59 -16.97
CA ARG A 284 -7.41 8.65 -16.49
C ARG A 284 -7.95 8.02 -15.22
N SER A 285 -7.85 6.71 -15.13
CA SER A 285 -8.42 5.94 -14.01
C SER A 285 -7.56 6.05 -12.75
N VAL A 286 -7.96 5.32 -11.72
CA VAL A 286 -7.10 5.01 -10.57
C VAL A 286 -5.84 4.22 -11.00
N PRO A 287 -4.74 4.20 -10.22
CA PRO A 287 -3.52 3.47 -10.54
C PRO A 287 -3.74 1.95 -10.63
N LEU A 288 -2.76 1.20 -11.14
CA LEU A 288 -2.80 -0.26 -11.06
C LEU A 288 -2.75 -0.77 -9.62
N ALA A 289 -1.98 -0.12 -8.74
CA ALA A 289 -1.96 -0.44 -7.29
C ALA A 289 -3.36 -0.48 -6.67
N VAL A 290 -4.25 0.41 -7.13
CA VAL A 290 -5.67 0.45 -6.74
C VAL A 290 -6.52 -0.52 -7.56
N ALA A 291 -6.40 -0.48 -8.89
CA ALA A 291 -7.27 -1.21 -9.81
C ALA A 291 -7.14 -2.74 -9.66
N GLU A 292 -6.02 -3.22 -9.13
CA GLU A 292 -5.74 -4.63 -8.84
C GLU A 292 -6.31 -5.12 -7.50
N VAL A 293 -6.78 -4.25 -6.61
CA VAL A 293 -7.36 -4.64 -5.32
C VAL A 293 -8.62 -5.49 -5.50
N PRO A 294 -9.60 -5.14 -6.37
CA PRO A 294 -10.69 -6.07 -6.72
C PRO A 294 -10.22 -7.39 -7.36
N ILE A 295 -9.08 -7.40 -8.06
CA ILE A 295 -8.51 -8.60 -8.68
C ILE A 295 -7.99 -9.56 -7.59
N ASN A 296 -7.28 -9.05 -6.58
CA ASN A 296 -6.59 -9.91 -5.61
C ASN A 296 -7.35 -10.10 -4.28
N VAL A 297 -8.08 -9.09 -3.78
CA VAL A 297 -8.94 -9.19 -2.57
C VAL A 297 -10.22 -9.99 -2.85
N ILE A 298 -11.03 -9.61 -3.83
CA ILE A 298 -12.30 -10.31 -4.13
C ILE A 298 -12.22 -11.30 -5.30
N SER A 299 -11.03 -11.51 -5.86
CA SER A 299 -10.80 -12.48 -6.93
C SER A 299 -11.53 -12.19 -8.27
N HIS A 300 -11.79 -10.92 -8.59
CA HIS A 300 -12.62 -10.52 -9.74
C HIS A 300 -12.05 -10.99 -11.09
N ASN A 301 -12.85 -11.73 -11.87
CA ASN A 301 -12.45 -12.32 -13.14
C ASN A 301 -12.33 -11.30 -14.28
N GLU A 302 -13.40 -10.57 -14.62
CA GLU A 302 -13.38 -9.71 -15.81
C GLU A 302 -12.36 -8.54 -15.70
N PHE A 303 -12.06 -8.06 -14.49
CA PHE A 303 -10.95 -7.14 -14.24
C PHE A 303 -9.60 -7.74 -14.65
N ALA A 304 -9.29 -8.97 -14.21
CA ALA A 304 -8.04 -9.67 -14.54
C ALA A 304 -7.95 -10.07 -16.02
N ASP A 305 -9.07 -10.49 -16.62
CA ASP A 305 -9.15 -10.78 -18.05
C ASP A 305 -8.88 -9.53 -18.89
N LEU A 306 -9.43 -8.37 -18.50
CA LEU A 306 -9.16 -7.11 -19.18
C LEU A 306 -7.73 -6.62 -18.94
N LEU A 307 -7.18 -6.77 -17.73
CA LEU A 307 -5.81 -6.40 -17.39
C LEU A 307 -4.77 -7.21 -18.18
N SER A 308 -4.97 -8.53 -18.34
CA SER A 308 -4.14 -9.38 -19.21
C SER A 308 -4.13 -8.87 -20.66
N ARG A 309 -5.31 -8.48 -21.17
CA ARG A 309 -5.46 -7.91 -22.52
C ARG A 309 -4.85 -6.50 -22.63
N HIS A 310 -4.89 -5.72 -21.56
CA HIS A 310 -4.28 -4.40 -21.44
C HIS A 310 -2.77 -4.48 -21.50
N LEU A 311 -2.15 -5.35 -20.71
CA LEU A 311 -0.71 -5.61 -20.74
C LEU A 311 -0.25 -5.94 -22.17
N GLY A 312 -0.92 -6.90 -22.84
CA GLY A 312 -0.63 -7.21 -24.24
C GLY A 312 -0.78 -6.00 -25.19
N TRP A 313 -1.79 -5.14 -24.97
CA TRP A 313 -2.05 -3.96 -25.80
C TRP A 313 -1.05 -2.82 -25.56
N ALA A 314 -0.82 -2.41 -24.31
CA ALA A 314 0.11 -1.34 -23.94
C ALA A 314 1.55 -1.62 -24.39
N ARG A 315 1.91 -2.91 -24.44
CA ARG A 315 3.25 -3.39 -24.84
C ARG A 315 3.41 -3.58 -26.35
N THR A 316 2.37 -4.05 -27.07
CA THR A 316 2.48 -4.51 -28.47
C THR A 316 1.48 -3.90 -29.46
N GLY A 317 0.54 -3.09 -28.98
CA GLY A 317 -0.63 -2.63 -29.73
C GLY A 317 -1.72 -3.70 -29.96
N THR A 318 -1.54 -4.93 -29.48
CA THR A 318 -2.45 -6.06 -29.72
C THR A 318 -3.24 -6.44 -28.46
N SER A 319 -4.56 -6.22 -28.46
CA SER A 319 -5.44 -6.61 -27.34
C SER A 319 -5.99 -8.03 -27.49
N SER A 320 -5.35 -9.01 -26.85
CA SER A 320 -5.79 -10.41 -26.83
C SER A 320 -5.23 -11.17 -25.62
N TYR A 321 -5.83 -12.29 -25.24
CA TYR A 321 -5.24 -13.15 -24.18
C TYR A 321 -3.87 -13.70 -24.58
N ALA A 322 -3.68 -14.09 -25.85
CA ALA A 322 -2.40 -14.62 -26.34
C ALA A 322 -1.27 -13.57 -26.36
N SER A 323 -1.59 -12.27 -26.48
CA SER A 323 -0.62 -11.19 -26.30
C SER A 323 -0.39 -10.84 -24.83
N GLY A 324 -1.40 -11.00 -23.96
CA GLY A 324 -1.24 -10.96 -22.51
C GLY A 324 -0.30 -12.07 -22.01
N GLU A 325 -0.56 -13.32 -22.38
CA GLU A 325 0.29 -14.49 -22.13
C GLU A 325 1.74 -14.28 -22.60
N ALA A 326 1.91 -13.73 -23.81
CA ALA A 326 3.23 -13.46 -24.37
C ALA A 326 4.03 -12.44 -23.53
N GLU A 327 3.41 -11.36 -23.08
CA GLU A 327 4.08 -10.35 -22.25
C GLU A 327 4.25 -10.81 -20.78
N ILE A 328 3.32 -11.57 -20.20
CA ILE A 328 3.50 -12.22 -18.88
C ILE A 328 4.74 -13.13 -18.92
N ASN A 329 4.85 -13.99 -19.94
CA ASN A 329 5.99 -14.88 -20.09
C ASN A 329 7.29 -14.18 -20.50
N ALA A 330 7.21 -13.06 -21.25
CA ALA A 330 8.38 -12.22 -21.52
C ALA A 330 8.90 -11.55 -20.24
N TRP A 331 7.99 -11.09 -19.37
CA TRP A 331 8.32 -10.48 -18.08
C TRP A 331 8.93 -11.50 -17.11
N LEU A 332 8.33 -12.68 -16.94
CA LEU A 332 8.89 -13.78 -16.13
C LEU A 332 10.31 -14.14 -16.55
N ALA A 333 10.60 -14.15 -17.86
CA ALA A 333 11.94 -14.38 -18.37
C ALA A 333 12.96 -13.26 -18.03
N THR A 334 12.51 -12.03 -17.73
CA THR A 334 13.40 -10.97 -17.19
C THR A 334 13.75 -11.18 -15.73
N LEU A 335 12.89 -11.86 -14.96
CA LEU A 335 13.13 -12.30 -13.59
C LEU A 335 13.90 -13.64 -13.53
N GLY A 336 14.23 -14.24 -14.67
CA GLY A 336 14.88 -15.56 -14.75
C GLY A 336 13.96 -16.74 -14.46
N LEU A 337 12.63 -16.52 -14.40
CA LEU A 337 11.64 -17.55 -14.10
C LEU A 337 11.20 -18.30 -15.38
N ASP A 338 10.94 -19.60 -15.25
CA ASP A 338 10.39 -20.42 -16.34
C ASP A 338 8.98 -19.94 -16.77
N PRO A 339 8.60 -20.05 -18.05
CA PRO A 339 7.31 -19.59 -18.55
C PRO A 339 6.14 -20.50 -18.16
N GLY A 340 4.99 -19.90 -17.83
CA GLY A 340 3.72 -20.58 -17.58
C GLY A 340 2.84 -20.69 -18.83
N THR A 341 1.72 -21.42 -18.70
CA THR A 341 0.67 -21.48 -19.74
C THR A 341 -0.55 -20.68 -19.29
N PHE A 342 -0.97 -19.67 -20.06
CA PHE A 342 -2.02 -18.71 -19.68
C PHE A 342 -3.02 -18.47 -20.84
N PHE A 343 -4.16 -19.15 -20.80
CA PHE A 343 -5.27 -18.98 -21.73
C PHE A 343 -6.17 -17.77 -21.38
N ASP A 344 -6.15 -17.32 -20.12
CA ASP A 344 -6.82 -16.12 -19.62
C ASP A 344 -6.03 -15.48 -18.45
N GLY A 345 -6.44 -14.29 -18.01
CA GLY A 345 -5.84 -13.61 -16.84
C GLY A 345 -6.54 -13.94 -15.52
N SER A 346 -7.83 -14.30 -15.58
CA SER A 346 -8.64 -14.60 -14.40
C SER A 346 -8.35 -15.96 -13.74
N GLY A 347 -7.77 -16.92 -14.46
CA GLY A 347 -7.63 -18.28 -13.96
C GLY A 347 -8.92 -19.11 -14.07
N LEU A 348 -9.81 -18.79 -15.01
CA LEU A 348 -11.03 -19.55 -15.26
C LEU A 348 -10.79 -20.79 -16.13
N SER A 349 -9.86 -20.70 -17.08
CA SER A 349 -9.49 -21.80 -17.95
C SER A 349 -8.80 -22.90 -17.15
N HIS A 350 -9.31 -24.13 -17.32
CA HIS A 350 -8.68 -25.34 -16.79
C HIS A 350 -7.38 -25.68 -17.53
N ASP A 351 -7.17 -25.15 -18.74
CA ASP A 351 -5.96 -25.38 -19.55
C ASP A 351 -4.79 -24.46 -19.13
N ASN A 352 -5.02 -23.48 -18.24
CA ASN A 352 -3.96 -22.74 -17.55
C ASN A 352 -3.07 -23.70 -16.74
N ALA A 353 -1.74 -23.52 -16.77
CA ALA A 353 -0.82 -24.40 -16.07
C ALA A 353 0.45 -23.69 -15.58
N VAL A 354 0.74 -23.81 -14.28
CA VAL A 354 1.96 -23.31 -13.62
C VAL A 354 2.44 -24.29 -12.54
N THR A 355 3.71 -24.21 -12.15
CA THR A 355 4.29 -25.02 -11.06
C THR A 355 4.27 -24.25 -9.73
N PRO A 356 4.30 -24.94 -8.57
CA PRO A 356 4.56 -24.30 -7.28
C PRO A 356 5.85 -23.45 -7.26
N ARG A 357 6.92 -23.90 -7.93
CA ARG A 357 8.19 -23.15 -8.01
C ARG A 357 8.06 -21.85 -8.79
N GLN A 358 7.25 -21.80 -9.85
CA GLN A 358 6.96 -20.55 -10.57
C GLN A 358 6.19 -19.54 -9.71
N VAL A 359 5.27 -20.00 -8.86
CA VAL A 359 4.51 -19.10 -7.97
C VAL A 359 5.37 -18.56 -6.82
N VAL A 360 6.20 -19.41 -6.20
CA VAL A 360 7.11 -18.97 -5.12
C VAL A 360 8.20 -18.06 -5.68
N GLY A 361 8.84 -18.41 -6.80
CA GLY A 361 9.82 -17.56 -7.46
C GLY A 361 9.27 -16.20 -7.91
N LEU A 362 7.97 -16.12 -8.22
CA LEU A 362 7.29 -14.85 -8.46
C LEU A 362 7.15 -14.01 -7.17
N LEU A 363 6.71 -14.62 -6.07
CA LEU A 363 6.54 -13.94 -4.77
C LEU A 363 7.88 -13.42 -4.21
N ASP A 364 8.95 -14.15 -4.50
CA ASP A 364 10.34 -13.89 -4.13
C ASP A 364 10.97 -12.77 -4.98
N ALA A 365 10.90 -12.89 -6.30
CA ALA A 365 11.38 -11.86 -7.22
C ALA A 365 10.62 -10.53 -7.06
N MET A 366 9.30 -10.58 -6.77
CA MET A 366 8.55 -9.37 -6.42
C MET A 366 8.93 -8.83 -5.04
N GLY A 367 9.29 -9.69 -4.06
CA GLY A 367 9.84 -9.23 -2.77
C GLY A 367 11.17 -8.49 -2.89
N SER A 368 11.86 -8.62 -4.03
CA SER A 368 13.17 -8.00 -4.32
C SER A 368 13.09 -6.72 -5.16
N VAL A 369 11.89 -6.16 -5.43
CA VAL A 369 11.70 -4.91 -6.18
C VAL A 369 10.70 -3.97 -5.48
N PRO A 370 10.82 -2.63 -5.58
CA PRO A 370 9.97 -1.70 -4.82
C PRO A 370 8.47 -1.90 -5.08
N GLN A 371 8.11 -2.20 -6.33
CA GLN A 371 6.71 -2.41 -6.74
C GLN A 371 6.08 -3.69 -6.16
N GLY A 372 6.89 -4.55 -5.53
CA GLY A 372 6.42 -5.66 -4.70
C GLY A 372 5.59 -5.21 -3.51
N VAL A 373 5.88 -4.04 -2.94
CA VAL A 373 5.14 -3.47 -1.81
C VAL A 373 3.71 -3.18 -2.24
N ALA A 374 3.51 -2.36 -3.29
CA ALA A 374 2.20 -2.04 -3.83
C ALA A 374 1.43 -3.31 -4.27
N TRP A 375 2.09 -4.24 -4.95
CA TRP A 375 1.47 -5.50 -5.38
C TRP A 375 1.00 -6.37 -4.20
N ARG A 376 1.83 -6.55 -3.16
CA ARG A 376 1.45 -7.30 -1.94
C ARG A 376 0.31 -6.61 -1.18
N ARG A 377 0.28 -5.27 -1.14
CA ARG A 377 -0.83 -4.48 -0.55
C ARG A 377 -2.20 -4.74 -1.22
N THR A 378 -2.25 -5.36 -2.40
CA THR A 378 -3.51 -5.80 -3.05
C THR A 378 -4.06 -7.15 -2.53
N PHE A 379 -3.34 -7.89 -1.69
CA PHE A 379 -3.66 -9.28 -1.36
C PHE A 379 -4.85 -9.45 -0.39
N SER A 380 -5.51 -10.62 -0.45
CA SER A 380 -6.39 -11.09 0.62
C SER A 380 -5.58 -11.39 1.88
N ILE A 381 -6.15 -11.18 3.06
CA ILE A 381 -5.48 -11.37 4.35
C ILE A 381 -6.34 -12.29 5.23
N ALA A 382 -5.72 -13.31 5.83
CA ALA A 382 -6.36 -14.25 6.75
C ALA A 382 -7.06 -13.54 7.90
N GLY A 383 -8.32 -13.92 8.17
CA GLY A 383 -9.14 -13.38 9.25
C GLY A 383 -9.52 -11.89 9.16
N VAL A 384 -9.08 -11.19 8.11
CA VAL A 384 -9.21 -9.74 7.97
C VAL A 384 -10.01 -9.37 6.71
N ARG A 385 -9.55 -9.76 5.50
CA ARG A 385 -10.18 -9.29 4.25
C ARG A 385 -10.10 -10.24 3.06
N GLY A 386 -11.00 -10.01 2.11
CA GLY A 386 -11.03 -10.74 0.83
C GLY A 386 -11.36 -12.22 0.98
N THR A 387 -10.88 -13.04 0.04
CA THR A 387 -11.20 -14.49 0.00
C THR A 387 -10.52 -15.32 1.10
N MET A 388 -9.84 -14.67 2.06
CA MET A 388 -9.26 -15.29 3.26
C MET A 388 -9.79 -14.69 4.58
N GLY A 389 -10.63 -13.64 4.55
CA GLY A 389 -11.14 -12.99 5.77
C GLY A 389 -12.00 -13.90 6.69
N GLY A 390 -12.54 -15.01 6.16
CA GLY A 390 -13.26 -16.03 6.92
C GLY A 390 -12.47 -17.34 7.12
N ARG A 391 -11.14 -17.33 6.94
CA ARG A 391 -10.22 -18.48 7.08
C ARG A 391 -9.07 -18.11 7.99
N MET A 392 -8.38 -19.11 8.53
CA MET A 392 -7.13 -18.94 9.29
C MET A 392 -7.27 -17.91 10.42
N LEU A 393 -8.18 -18.22 11.36
CA LEU A 393 -8.56 -17.35 12.49
C LEU A 393 -7.77 -17.63 13.79
N GLY A 394 -6.75 -18.49 13.74
CA GLY A 394 -5.87 -18.77 14.88
C GLY A 394 -4.84 -17.65 15.08
N SER A 395 -4.37 -17.45 16.32
CA SER A 395 -3.46 -16.37 16.73
C SER A 395 -2.24 -16.19 15.83
N ASP A 396 -1.64 -17.30 15.39
CA ASP A 396 -0.42 -17.30 14.57
C ASP A 396 -0.69 -16.88 13.10
N THR A 397 -1.95 -16.97 12.67
CA THR A 397 -2.37 -16.89 11.26
C THR A 397 -3.26 -15.69 10.93
N TRP A 398 -4.06 -15.22 11.89
CA TRP A 398 -4.92 -14.04 11.72
C TRP A 398 -4.05 -12.83 11.42
N GLY A 399 -4.39 -12.06 10.38
CA GLY A 399 -3.59 -10.92 9.90
C GLY A 399 -2.24 -11.27 9.24
N ARG A 400 -1.67 -12.44 9.58
CA ARG A 400 -0.30 -12.85 9.24
C ARG A 400 -0.15 -13.61 7.92
N VAL A 401 -1.22 -14.15 7.34
CA VAL A 401 -1.18 -14.82 6.03
C VAL A 401 -1.76 -13.92 4.95
N HIS A 402 -0.91 -13.44 4.04
CA HIS A 402 -1.29 -12.57 2.91
C HIS A 402 -1.11 -13.34 1.60
N GLY A 403 -2.11 -13.32 0.71
CA GLY A 403 -1.97 -14.06 -0.55
C GLY A 403 -3.22 -14.13 -1.42
N LYS A 404 -3.18 -15.10 -2.34
CA LYS A 404 -4.23 -15.36 -3.33
C LYS A 404 -4.76 -16.79 -3.24
N THR A 405 -6.08 -16.89 -3.26
CA THR A 405 -6.83 -18.16 -3.36
C THR A 405 -7.32 -18.42 -4.78
N GLY A 406 -7.38 -19.70 -5.16
CA GLY A 406 -8.01 -20.20 -6.37
C GLY A 406 -9.03 -21.30 -6.07
N THR A 407 -10.11 -21.38 -6.86
CA THR A 407 -11.11 -22.45 -6.81
C THR A 407 -11.73 -22.65 -8.19
N LEU A 408 -11.75 -23.89 -8.67
CA LEU A 408 -12.58 -24.38 -9.77
C LEU A 408 -13.17 -25.74 -9.38
N THR A 409 -14.02 -26.32 -10.23
CA THR A 409 -14.51 -27.70 -10.03
C THR A 409 -13.33 -28.67 -10.01
N GLY A 410 -13.05 -29.28 -8.86
CA GLY A 410 -11.93 -30.21 -8.71
C GLY A 410 -10.54 -29.54 -8.68
N THR A 411 -10.44 -28.25 -8.31
CA THR A 411 -9.16 -27.55 -8.13
C THR A 411 -9.23 -26.53 -7.02
N ILE A 412 -8.25 -26.56 -6.12
CA ILE A 412 -8.07 -25.58 -5.03
C ILE A 412 -6.61 -25.12 -5.04
N ALA A 413 -6.40 -23.82 -4.85
CA ALA A 413 -5.08 -23.21 -4.77
C ALA A 413 -5.04 -22.18 -3.63
N THR A 414 -3.91 -22.07 -2.93
CA THR A 414 -3.62 -20.94 -2.04
C THR A 414 -2.09 -20.74 -2.03
N SER A 415 -1.65 -19.51 -2.28
CA SER A 415 -0.23 -19.13 -2.38
C SER A 415 -0.04 -17.70 -1.88
N GLY A 416 1.11 -17.39 -1.29
CA GLY A 416 1.37 -16.08 -0.69
C GLY A 416 2.56 -16.08 0.27
N VAL A 417 2.50 -15.20 1.27
CA VAL A 417 3.49 -15.04 2.34
C VAL A 417 2.84 -15.25 3.72
N VAL A 418 3.59 -15.82 4.65
CA VAL A 418 3.29 -15.87 6.08
C VAL A 418 4.28 -14.96 6.81
N TYR A 419 3.78 -13.97 7.56
CA TYR A 419 4.56 -13.11 8.45
C TYR A 419 4.59 -13.73 9.86
N ASN A 420 5.54 -14.62 10.10
CA ASN A 420 5.57 -15.46 11.31
C ASN A 420 5.83 -14.60 12.57
N GLY A 421 4.97 -14.75 13.59
CA GLY A 421 5.03 -13.96 14.82
C GLY A 421 6.01 -14.48 15.88
N TRP A 422 6.68 -15.61 15.63
CA TRP A 422 7.57 -16.29 16.57
C TRP A 422 9.05 -16.13 16.22
N ASP A 423 9.39 -15.73 14.99
CA ASP A 423 10.77 -15.51 14.55
C ASP A 423 10.98 -14.26 13.65
N GLY A 424 9.93 -13.45 13.45
CA GLY A 424 9.94 -12.23 12.65
C GLY A 424 9.98 -12.43 11.13
N ARG A 425 10.09 -13.67 10.63
CA ARG A 425 10.40 -13.94 9.22
C ARG A 425 9.18 -13.97 8.31
N GLU A 426 9.46 -13.73 7.04
CA GLU A 426 8.56 -14.06 5.93
C GLU A 426 8.80 -15.48 5.43
N TYR A 427 7.74 -16.25 5.22
CA TYR A 427 7.80 -17.55 4.54
C TYR A 427 6.92 -17.55 3.29
N LEU A 428 7.53 -17.85 2.14
CA LEU A 428 6.85 -17.84 0.84
C LEU A 428 6.34 -19.24 0.51
N PHE A 429 5.06 -19.35 0.13
CA PHE A 429 4.40 -20.63 -0.08
C PHE A 429 3.53 -20.68 -1.33
N SER A 430 3.40 -21.87 -1.91
CA SER A 430 2.39 -22.17 -2.92
C SER A 430 1.88 -23.61 -2.80
N ILE A 431 0.56 -23.75 -2.63
CA ILE A 431 -0.15 -25.03 -2.54
C ILE A 431 -1.17 -25.11 -3.69
N LEU A 432 -0.95 -26.05 -4.62
CA LEU A 432 -1.79 -26.27 -5.80
C LEU A 432 -2.32 -27.72 -5.80
N MET A 433 -3.63 -27.91 -5.73
CA MET A 433 -4.27 -29.23 -5.75
C MET A 433 -5.29 -29.37 -6.89
N ASN A 434 -5.22 -30.48 -7.63
CA ASN A 434 -6.10 -30.80 -8.76
C ASN A 434 -6.72 -32.20 -8.61
N GLY A 435 -7.86 -32.41 -9.27
CA GLY A 435 -8.69 -33.61 -9.11
C GLY A 435 -9.28 -33.74 -7.70
N THR A 436 -9.53 -32.62 -7.02
CA THR A 436 -9.99 -32.55 -5.63
C THR A 436 -11.45 -32.98 -5.48
N GLY A 437 -11.80 -33.59 -4.35
CA GLY A 437 -13.15 -33.94 -3.96
C GLY A 437 -13.92 -32.73 -3.41
N ASP A 438 -14.11 -32.69 -2.09
CA ASP A 438 -14.79 -31.56 -1.45
C ASP A 438 -13.89 -30.31 -1.34
N ALA A 439 -14.45 -29.15 -1.71
CA ALA A 439 -13.75 -27.87 -1.72
C ALA A 439 -13.61 -27.22 -0.32
N GLY A 440 -14.43 -27.62 0.65
CA GLY A 440 -14.29 -27.23 2.05
C GLY A 440 -13.12 -27.98 2.69
N SER A 441 -13.17 -29.31 2.70
CA SER A 441 -12.12 -30.14 3.31
C SER A 441 -10.75 -29.93 2.66
N THR A 442 -10.68 -29.72 1.33
CA THR A 442 -9.40 -29.41 0.67
C THR A 442 -8.85 -28.05 1.11
N ARG A 443 -9.70 -27.02 1.33
CA ARG A 443 -9.22 -25.74 1.90
C ARG A 443 -8.77 -25.87 3.35
N ALA A 444 -9.41 -26.73 4.15
CA ALA A 444 -8.95 -27.01 5.51
C ALA A 444 -7.54 -27.64 5.53
N ILE A 445 -7.19 -28.48 4.56
CA ILE A 445 -5.80 -28.97 4.37
C ILE A 445 -4.85 -27.83 4.02
N HIS A 446 -5.24 -26.91 3.11
CA HIS A 446 -4.40 -25.74 2.80
C HIS A 446 -4.19 -24.86 4.04
N ASP A 447 -5.26 -24.57 4.78
CA ASP A 447 -5.22 -23.71 5.99
C ASP A 447 -4.43 -24.38 7.12
N GLY A 448 -4.52 -25.71 7.27
CA GLY A 448 -3.71 -26.49 8.21
C GLY A 448 -2.21 -26.47 7.87
N VAL A 449 -1.84 -26.74 6.61
CA VAL A 449 -0.44 -26.66 6.14
C VAL A 449 0.16 -25.26 6.31
N ILE A 450 -0.65 -24.20 6.12
CA ILE A 450 -0.21 -22.82 6.39
C ILE A 450 -0.07 -22.58 7.90
N GLY A 451 -0.95 -23.16 8.73
CA GLY A 451 -0.85 -23.14 10.19
C GLY A 451 0.46 -23.72 10.72
N GLU A 452 0.92 -24.85 10.19
CA GLU A 452 2.22 -25.45 10.56
C GLU A 452 3.41 -24.50 10.28
N VAL A 453 3.29 -23.61 9.29
CA VAL A 453 4.31 -22.60 8.91
C VAL A 453 4.14 -21.27 9.64
N ALA A 454 3.00 -21.08 10.33
CA ALA A 454 2.74 -19.90 11.13
C ALA A 454 3.08 -20.09 12.62
N ALA A 455 2.95 -21.33 13.12
CA ALA A 455 3.26 -21.69 14.50
C ALA A 455 4.76 -21.57 14.86
N ASP A 456 5.08 -21.68 16.15
CA ASP A 456 6.46 -21.79 16.63
C ASP A 456 7.09 -23.16 16.31
N PHE A 457 7.53 -23.34 15.07
CA PHE A 457 8.31 -24.50 14.67
C PHE A 457 9.82 -24.34 14.91
N ARG A 458 10.30 -23.14 15.29
CA ARG A 458 11.71 -22.92 15.66
C ARG A 458 11.97 -23.36 17.10
N GLY A 459 11.12 -22.96 18.03
CA GLY A 459 11.32 -23.09 19.47
C GLY A 459 12.35 -22.09 20.01
N VAL A 460 12.38 -20.88 19.45
CA VAL A 460 13.16 -19.73 19.96
C VAL A 460 12.30 -18.91 20.94
N PRO A 461 12.88 -18.06 21.80
CA PRO A 461 12.10 -17.02 22.47
C PRO A 461 11.39 -16.12 21.44
N THR A 462 10.30 -15.48 21.82
CA THR A 462 9.73 -14.40 21.01
C THR A 462 10.79 -13.31 20.79
N PRO A 463 10.93 -12.74 19.58
CA PRO A 463 11.79 -11.59 19.37
C PRO A 463 11.40 -10.38 20.25
N PRO A 464 12.33 -9.44 20.51
CA PRO A 464 12.00 -8.21 21.23
C PRO A 464 10.94 -7.39 20.49
N ALA A 465 10.25 -6.50 21.22
CA ALA A 465 9.26 -5.60 20.63
C ALA A 465 9.88 -4.64 19.59
N ALA A 466 9.04 -4.13 18.68
CA ALA A 466 9.44 -3.05 17.78
C ALA A 466 9.87 -1.80 18.58
N PRO A 467 11.02 -1.18 18.26
CA PRO A 467 11.39 0.12 18.84
C PRO A 467 10.46 1.22 18.33
N VAL A 468 10.09 2.18 19.20
CA VAL A 468 9.51 3.46 18.77
C VAL A 468 10.66 4.33 18.25
N LEU A 469 10.64 4.71 16.97
CA LEU A 469 11.64 5.57 16.36
C LEU A 469 11.33 7.02 16.70
N ARG A 470 12.22 7.73 17.40
CA ARG A 470 11.92 9.06 17.95
C ARG A 470 12.36 10.18 17.01
N SER A 471 13.59 10.16 16.49
CA SER A 471 14.05 11.21 15.57
C SER A 471 15.15 10.76 14.60
N VAL A 472 15.17 11.41 13.43
CA VAL A 472 16.13 11.23 12.34
C VAL A 472 16.49 12.63 11.82
N VAL A 473 17.48 13.25 12.47
CA VAL A 473 17.78 14.70 12.38
C VAL A 473 19.25 14.93 12.00
N HIS A 474 19.54 15.89 11.12
CA HIS A 474 20.90 16.21 10.72
C HIS A 474 21.60 17.25 11.62
N ASP A 475 22.88 17.00 11.95
CA ASP A 475 23.76 17.98 12.59
C ASP A 475 23.92 19.21 11.65
N PRO A 476 23.47 20.42 12.04
CA PRO A 476 23.39 21.56 11.12
C PRO A 476 24.73 21.96 10.47
N GLY A 477 24.72 22.08 9.14
CA GLY A 477 25.91 22.42 8.35
C GLY A 477 26.93 21.29 8.19
N THR A 478 26.54 20.03 8.46
CA THR A 478 27.38 18.84 8.29
C THR A 478 26.78 17.85 7.27
N THR A 479 27.36 16.66 7.16
CA THR A 479 26.79 15.50 6.44
C THR A 479 26.46 14.34 7.37
N VAL A 480 26.17 14.62 8.65
CA VAL A 480 25.89 13.62 9.70
C VAL A 480 24.41 13.70 10.09
N ALA A 481 23.75 12.55 10.16
CA ALA A 481 22.44 12.43 10.82
C ALA A 481 22.57 11.70 12.16
N GLU A 482 21.91 12.18 13.20
CA GLU A 482 21.63 11.43 14.42
C GLU A 482 20.26 10.76 14.28
N LEU A 483 20.22 9.47 14.64
CA LEU A 483 19.03 8.64 14.66
C LEU A 483 18.82 8.20 16.11
N SER A 484 17.62 8.40 16.67
CA SER A 484 17.29 8.06 18.06
C SER A 484 15.99 7.26 18.16
N TRP A 485 15.92 6.31 19.10
CA TRP A 485 14.75 5.46 19.31
C TRP A 485 14.62 5.03 20.78
N GLU A 486 13.46 4.50 21.17
CA GLU A 486 13.24 4.08 22.55
C GLU A 486 13.96 2.77 22.94
N PRO A 487 14.54 2.67 24.15
CA PRO A 487 15.23 1.45 24.58
C PRO A 487 14.28 0.28 24.88
N VAL A 488 14.12 -0.62 23.90
CA VAL A 488 13.45 -1.91 24.07
C VAL A 488 14.14 -2.75 25.16
N ALA A 489 13.38 -3.23 26.15
CA ALA A 489 13.90 -3.70 27.44
C ALA A 489 14.61 -5.08 27.43
N ASP A 490 14.35 -5.89 26.41
CA ASP A 490 14.88 -7.23 26.17
C ASP A 490 15.78 -7.31 24.92
N ALA A 491 16.15 -6.16 24.34
CA ALA A 491 17.12 -6.07 23.27
C ALA A 491 18.57 -6.25 23.79
N GLU A 492 19.35 -7.10 23.12
CA GLU A 492 20.81 -7.15 23.23
C GLU A 492 21.48 -6.11 22.32
N GLY A 493 20.76 -5.60 21.32
CA GLY A 493 21.14 -4.47 20.46
C GLY A 493 20.08 -4.23 19.39
N TYR A 494 20.40 -3.45 18.37
CA TYR A 494 19.47 -3.04 17.32
C TYR A 494 20.09 -3.19 15.93
N LEU A 495 19.27 -3.39 14.91
CA LEU A 495 19.64 -3.14 13.51
C LEU A 495 19.03 -1.83 13.06
N VAL A 496 19.91 -0.86 12.78
CA VAL A 496 19.55 0.34 12.03
C VAL A 496 19.54 -0.04 10.56
N TRP A 497 18.35 -0.18 9.98
CA TRP A 497 18.18 -0.44 8.56
C TRP A 497 18.27 0.88 7.79
N LEU A 498 19.06 0.88 6.72
CA LEU A 498 19.28 2.04 5.85
C LEU A 498 18.74 1.72 4.45
N SER A 499 18.01 2.66 3.85
CA SER A 499 17.48 2.51 2.49
C SER A 499 17.59 3.82 1.69
N PRO A 500 17.85 3.74 0.37
CA PRO A 500 17.85 4.91 -0.51
C PRO A 500 16.44 5.29 -1.03
N ASP A 501 15.41 4.47 -0.78
CA ASP A 501 14.04 4.69 -1.26
C ASP A 501 12.93 4.41 -0.21
N GLY A 502 13.26 3.77 0.91
CA GLY A 502 12.31 3.40 1.96
C GLY A 502 11.31 2.29 1.58
N LEU A 503 11.47 1.69 0.40
CA LEU A 503 10.63 0.60 -0.13
C LEU A 503 11.38 -0.73 -0.09
N LEU A 504 12.66 -0.74 -0.51
CA LEU A 504 13.56 -1.88 -0.36
C LEU A 504 14.48 -1.71 0.85
N TRP A 505 14.65 -2.79 1.59
CA TRP A 505 15.42 -2.82 2.84
C TRP A 505 16.41 -4.00 2.79
N SER A 506 17.68 -3.69 2.55
CA SER A 506 18.75 -4.68 2.41
C SER A 506 19.46 -4.94 3.73
N ARG A 507 19.73 -6.21 4.07
CA ARG A 507 20.52 -6.56 5.26
C ARG A 507 21.99 -6.15 5.12
N ASP A 508 22.51 -6.06 3.89
CA ASP A 508 23.88 -5.59 3.63
C ASP A 508 24.05 -4.09 3.95
N ASP A 509 22.96 -3.32 3.90
CA ASP A 509 22.96 -1.88 4.21
C ASP A 509 22.65 -1.58 5.69
N ALA A 510 22.07 -2.53 6.42
CA ALA A 510 21.78 -2.40 7.85
C ALA A 510 23.06 -2.44 8.73
N ARG A 511 23.03 -1.79 9.90
CA ARG A 511 24.16 -1.70 10.84
C ARG A 511 23.73 -2.17 12.23
N TYR A 512 24.57 -2.97 12.89
CA TYR A 512 24.31 -3.37 14.28
C TYR A 512 24.78 -2.28 15.25
N VAL A 513 23.91 -1.90 16.19
CA VAL A 513 24.16 -0.81 17.15
C VAL A 513 23.76 -1.28 18.56
N PRO A 514 24.64 -1.20 19.57
CA PRO A 514 24.38 -1.75 20.91
C PRO A 514 23.62 -0.78 21.85
N GLY A 515 22.98 0.25 21.32
CA GLY A 515 22.30 1.28 22.11
C GLY A 515 21.35 2.15 21.28
N PRO A 516 20.51 2.97 21.93
CA PRO A 516 19.34 3.64 21.35
C PRO A 516 19.61 4.85 20.43
N VAL A 517 20.87 5.07 20.04
CA VAL A 517 21.29 6.22 19.23
C VAL A 517 22.39 5.81 18.25
N TYR A 518 22.28 6.24 17.00
CA TYR A 518 23.30 6.06 15.96
C TYR A 518 23.59 7.36 15.22
N ARG A 519 24.87 7.63 14.93
CA ARG A 519 25.31 8.80 14.17
C ARG A 519 25.85 8.41 12.81
N ALA A 520 25.01 8.58 11.79
CA ALA A 520 25.27 8.24 10.39
C ALA A 520 26.24 9.25 9.73
N GLY A 521 27.53 9.16 10.04
CA GLY A 521 28.53 10.14 9.58
C GLY A 521 29.08 9.95 8.16
N SER A 522 28.84 8.78 7.54
CA SER A 522 29.20 8.50 6.14
C SER A 522 28.18 7.56 5.52
N LEU A 523 27.18 8.12 4.85
CA LEU A 523 26.13 7.35 4.19
C LEU A 523 26.72 6.45 3.07
N PRO A 524 26.23 5.21 2.90
CA PRO A 524 26.71 4.31 1.85
C PRO A 524 26.24 4.73 0.44
N PHE A 525 25.24 5.61 0.36
CA PHE A 525 24.56 5.99 -0.87
C PHE A 525 25.17 7.23 -1.53
N ALA A 526 24.98 7.36 -2.85
CA ALA A 526 25.38 8.55 -3.61
C ALA A 526 24.35 9.70 -3.52
N SER A 527 23.20 9.47 -2.91
CA SER A 527 22.20 10.48 -2.54
C SER A 527 22.42 10.91 -1.08
N PRO A 528 22.20 12.19 -0.73
CA PRO A 528 22.12 12.64 0.65
C PRO A 528 20.73 12.41 1.30
N GLU A 529 19.78 11.83 0.57
CA GLU A 529 18.54 11.29 1.12
C GLU A 529 18.77 9.89 1.70
N LEU A 530 18.22 9.65 2.88
CA LEU A 530 18.28 8.38 3.61
C LEU A 530 16.92 8.09 4.25
N HIS A 531 16.40 6.88 4.04
CA HIS A 531 15.29 6.30 4.78
C HIS A 531 15.84 5.35 5.86
N VAL A 532 15.21 5.36 7.03
CA VAL A 532 15.64 4.67 8.26
C VAL A 532 14.45 3.96 8.89
N ARG A 533 14.68 2.73 9.35
CA ARG A 533 13.85 2.06 10.37
C ARG A 533 14.75 1.25 11.28
N VAL A 534 14.29 0.88 12.46
CA VAL A 534 15.08 0.14 13.45
C VAL A 534 14.34 -1.10 13.91
N SER A 535 15.00 -2.25 13.95
CA SER A 535 14.50 -3.46 14.63
C SER A 535 15.37 -3.78 15.85
N ALA A 536 14.75 -4.27 16.92
CA ALA A 536 15.48 -4.77 18.08
C ALA A 536 15.94 -6.23 17.85
N VAL A 537 17.10 -6.59 18.42
CA VAL A 537 17.68 -7.94 18.33
C VAL A 537 17.95 -8.46 19.74
N GLY A 538 17.57 -9.71 20.01
CA GLY A 538 17.82 -10.41 21.28
C GLY A 538 17.82 -11.93 21.12
N GLU A 539 17.62 -12.67 22.22
CA GLU A 539 17.69 -14.15 22.22
C GLU A 539 16.66 -14.82 21.27
N GLY A 540 15.52 -14.16 21.01
CA GLY A 540 14.51 -14.59 20.04
C GLY A 540 14.86 -14.34 18.56
N GLY A 541 15.96 -13.65 18.28
CA GLY A 541 16.29 -13.14 16.96
C GLY A 541 15.92 -11.68 16.80
N GLU A 542 15.36 -11.32 15.65
CA GLU A 542 15.07 -9.94 15.25
C GLU A 542 13.57 -9.66 15.31
N GLY A 543 13.21 -8.55 15.97
CA GLY A 543 11.84 -8.08 16.12
C GLY A 543 11.26 -7.46 14.85
N ASP A 544 9.96 -7.19 14.89
CA ASP A 544 9.32 -6.33 13.90
C ASP A 544 9.98 -4.93 13.90
N PRO A 545 10.11 -4.27 12.73
CA PRO A 545 10.73 -2.96 12.66
C PRO A 545 9.81 -1.85 13.16
N SER A 546 10.43 -0.76 13.59
CA SER A 546 9.82 0.55 13.77
C SER A 546 9.21 1.09 12.48
N ASP A 547 8.53 2.21 12.62
CA ASP A 547 8.16 3.13 11.54
C ASP A 547 9.37 3.58 10.72
N ALA A 548 9.11 3.98 9.47
CA ALA A 548 10.14 4.34 8.49
C ALA A 548 10.20 5.86 8.28
N TYR A 549 11.19 6.48 8.92
CA TYR A 549 11.48 7.91 8.86
C TYR A 549 12.58 8.22 7.82
N ALA A 550 12.75 9.48 7.45
CA ALA A 550 13.67 9.88 6.40
C ALA A 550 14.28 11.27 6.60
N VAL A 551 15.58 11.38 6.35
CA VAL A 551 16.36 12.63 6.42
C VAL A 551 16.98 12.92 5.06
N ARG A 552 17.08 14.20 4.71
CA ARG A 552 17.84 14.65 3.53
C ARG A 552 18.88 15.68 3.91
N VAL A 553 20.11 15.21 4.05
CA VAL A 553 21.25 15.98 4.57
C VAL A 553 21.81 16.91 3.48
N GLN A 554 21.05 17.94 3.13
CA GLN A 554 21.46 19.06 2.28
C GLN A 554 21.21 20.39 3.01
N ASP A 555 22.27 21.18 3.19
CA ASP A 555 22.15 22.59 3.59
C ASP A 555 21.38 23.37 2.51
N ARG A 556 20.12 23.71 2.81
CA ARG A 556 19.17 24.35 1.90
C ARG A 556 18.50 25.55 2.59
N PRO A 557 18.02 26.56 1.84
CA PRO A 557 17.52 27.80 2.44
C PRO A 557 16.21 27.70 3.22
N LEU A 558 15.48 26.58 3.07
CA LEU A 558 14.25 26.27 3.78
C LEU A 558 14.49 24.99 4.59
N ARG A 559 14.24 25.07 5.90
CA ARG A 559 14.34 23.97 6.85
C ARG A 559 12.95 23.36 7.03
N VAL A 560 12.79 22.08 6.70
CA VAL A 560 11.51 21.36 6.81
C VAL A 560 11.62 20.25 7.85
N LEU A 561 10.64 20.15 8.75
CA LEU A 561 10.45 18.99 9.63
C LEU A 561 9.24 18.19 9.17
N LEU A 562 9.41 16.87 9.01
CA LEU A 562 8.31 15.93 8.86
C LEU A 562 7.99 15.34 10.25
N VAL A 563 6.76 15.54 10.74
CA VAL A 563 6.30 15.02 12.03
C VAL A 563 5.29 13.90 11.78
N ASP A 564 5.56 12.72 12.32
CA ASP A 564 4.58 11.64 12.41
C ASP A 564 3.80 11.82 13.71
N GLY A 565 2.49 11.90 13.64
CA GLY A 565 1.58 11.99 14.79
C GLY A 565 0.31 11.24 14.47
N ASN A 566 0.45 9.92 14.29
CA ASN A 566 -0.65 9.03 13.93
C ASN A 566 -0.58 7.78 14.81
N ASP A 567 -0.80 8.00 16.11
CA ASP A 567 -0.48 6.98 17.12
C ASP A 567 -1.42 5.76 17.08
N ARG A 568 -2.50 5.86 16.29
CA ARG A 568 -3.41 4.75 15.94
C ARG A 568 -2.69 3.51 15.39
N TRP A 569 -1.57 3.69 14.72
CA TRP A 569 -0.83 2.58 14.12
C TRP A 569 0.16 1.92 15.10
N GLN A 570 0.41 2.52 16.26
CA GLN A 570 1.31 1.97 17.28
C GLN A 570 0.71 0.73 17.98
N GLY A 571 1.31 -0.45 17.73
CA GLY A 571 1.31 -1.57 18.67
C GLY A 571 -0.01 -2.32 18.91
N GLN A 572 -1.10 -2.06 18.19
CA GLN A 572 -2.33 -2.88 18.20
C GLN A 572 -2.74 -3.31 16.78
N PRO A 573 -3.00 -4.61 16.53
CA PRO A 573 -3.45 -5.05 15.21
C PRO A 573 -4.88 -4.60 14.88
N GLN A 574 -5.02 -3.81 13.81
CA GLN A 574 -6.28 -3.29 13.28
C GLN A 574 -6.65 -3.95 11.93
N PRO A 575 -7.87 -3.77 11.38
CA PRO A 575 -8.20 -4.25 10.04
C PRO A 575 -7.28 -3.69 8.93
N GLU A 576 -6.88 -2.42 9.05
CA GLU A 576 -5.95 -1.71 8.17
C GLU A 576 -4.48 -2.02 8.49
N ASN A 577 -4.11 -2.19 9.77
CA ASN A 577 -2.79 -2.66 10.23
C ASN A 577 -2.85 -4.06 10.89
N PRO A 578 -3.10 -5.14 10.13
CA PRO A 578 -3.37 -6.46 10.72
C PRO A 578 -2.11 -7.17 11.24
N LEU A 579 -0.94 -6.55 11.14
CA LEU A 579 0.31 -7.02 11.74
C LEU A 579 0.68 -6.24 13.01
N GLY A 580 0.11 -5.04 13.23
CA GLY A 580 0.55 -4.12 14.28
C GLY A 580 2.00 -3.64 14.10
N ARG A 581 2.46 -3.57 12.84
CA ARG A 581 3.81 -3.13 12.46
C ARG A 581 3.85 -1.63 12.23
N GLY A 582 5.04 -1.03 12.34
CA GLY A 582 5.25 0.36 11.97
C GLY A 582 4.97 0.65 10.49
N HIS A 583 4.64 1.91 10.21
CA HIS A 583 4.22 2.43 8.91
C HIS A 583 5.34 3.17 8.17
N ASP A 584 5.09 3.54 6.91
CA ASP A 584 6.03 4.27 6.06
C ASP A 584 5.52 5.66 5.63
N PHE A 585 4.62 6.27 6.42
CA PHE A 585 3.99 7.56 6.08
C PHE A 585 5.03 8.66 5.85
N LEU A 586 5.93 8.97 6.79
CA LEU A 586 6.97 9.98 6.52
C LEU A 586 7.88 9.62 5.33
N GLY A 587 8.13 8.32 5.09
CA GLY A 587 8.76 7.84 3.86
C GLY A 587 7.99 8.18 2.57
N VAL A 588 6.65 8.12 2.58
CA VAL A 588 5.77 8.54 1.47
C VAL A 588 5.89 10.04 1.19
N TYR A 589 6.01 10.87 2.23
CA TYR A 589 6.19 12.33 2.09
C TYR A 589 7.61 12.64 1.59
N ALA A 590 8.64 12.02 2.17
CA ALA A 590 10.04 12.18 1.76
C ALA A 590 10.27 11.80 0.28
N ARG A 591 9.74 10.65 -0.18
CA ARG A 591 9.78 10.26 -1.60
C ARG A 591 9.09 11.26 -2.52
N ALA A 592 8.04 11.94 -2.05
CA ALA A 592 7.34 12.99 -2.79
C ALA A 592 8.09 14.35 -2.74
N LEU A 593 9.09 14.50 -1.87
CA LEU A 593 9.99 15.66 -1.77
C LEU A 593 11.36 15.44 -2.43
N THR A 594 11.70 14.23 -2.88
CA THR A 594 13.01 13.87 -3.49
C THR A 594 13.42 14.81 -4.64
N ASP A 595 12.50 15.25 -5.50
CA ASP A 595 12.81 16.18 -6.60
C ASP A 595 12.78 17.67 -6.20
N ALA A 596 12.29 18.01 -5.00
CA ALA A 596 12.26 19.38 -4.50
C ALA A 596 13.65 19.86 -4.07
N GLU A 597 13.89 21.18 -4.08
CA GLU A 597 15.20 21.79 -3.78
C GLU A 597 15.44 22.05 -2.28
N VAL A 598 14.84 21.23 -1.41
CA VAL A 598 14.83 21.37 0.07
C VAL A 598 15.56 20.23 0.79
N GLY A 599 15.98 20.51 2.03
CA GLY A 599 16.44 19.51 3.00
C GLY A 599 15.39 19.34 4.08
N TRP A 600 15.33 18.15 4.70
CA TRP A 600 14.37 17.85 5.74
C TRP A 600 14.91 16.88 6.77
N ASP A 601 14.36 16.98 7.97
CA ASP A 601 14.49 16.01 9.06
C ASP A 601 13.14 15.32 9.30
N SER A 602 13.12 14.28 10.11
CA SER A 602 11.87 13.63 10.57
C SER A 602 11.91 13.24 12.04
N ALA A 603 10.75 13.28 12.70
CA ALA A 603 10.58 12.93 14.10
C ALA A 603 9.16 12.43 14.39
N ALA A 604 9.03 11.67 15.48
CA ALA A 604 7.74 11.40 16.11
C ALA A 604 7.23 12.65 16.83
N ASN A 605 5.92 12.78 16.97
CA ASN A 605 5.28 13.81 17.76
C ASN A 605 5.80 13.85 19.21
N GLU A 606 5.99 12.71 19.89
CA GLU A 606 6.47 12.75 21.27
C GLU A 606 7.94 13.22 21.37
N ALA A 607 8.75 13.06 20.32
CA ALA A 607 10.08 13.67 20.23
C ALA A 607 10.02 15.21 20.08
N VAL A 608 9.02 15.72 19.35
CA VAL A 608 8.69 17.14 19.30
C VAL A 608 8.18 17.66 20.66
N ILE A 609 7.38 16.87 21.39
CA ILE A 609 6.89 17.22 22.74
C ILE A 609 8.05 17.33 23.75
N ASP A 610 8.99 16.38 23.73
CA ASP A 610 10.22 16.44 24.54
C ASP A 610 11.20 17.56 24.07
N GLY A 611 10.97 18.14 22.89
CA GLY A 611 11.70 19.28 22.34
C GLY A 611 12.98 18.94 21.57
N ASP A 612 13.12 17.70 21.09
CA ASP A 612 14.29 17.20 20.37
C ASP A 612 13.85 16.38 19.12
N PRO A 613 13.52 17.04 17.99
CA PRO A 613 13.89 18.41 17.64
C PRO A 613 12.86 19.49 18.03
N SER A 614 13.31 20.74 18.10
CA SER A 614 12.49 21.91 18.39
C SER A 614 11.87 22.53 17.14
N LEU A 615 10.57 22.84 17.16
CA LEU A 615 9.86 23.45 16.02
C LEU A 615 10.44 24.82 15.58
N ASP A 616 10.97 25.61 16.52
CA ASP A 616 11.63 26.91 16.23
C ASP A 616 12.87 26.78 15.32
N ASP A 617 13.44 25.58 15.21
CA ASP A 617 14.59 25.29 14.33
C ASP A 617 14.17 24.97 12.87
N TYR A 618 12.88 25.10 12.52
CA TYR A 618 12.35 24.89 11.17
C TYR A 618 11.58 26.11 10.64
N ASP A 619 11.47 26.20 9.32
CA ASP A 619 10.69 27.23 8.62
C ASP A 619 9.30 26.73 8.21
N LEU A 620 9.19 25.42 7.96
CA LEU A 620 7.95 24.70 7.68
C LEU A 620 7.93 23.38 8.47
N VAL A 621 6.79 23.09 9.09
CA VAL A 621 6.48 21.80 9.69
C VAL A 621 5.41 21.11 8.84
N ILE A 622 5.56 19.82 8.58
CA ILE A 622 4.60 18.99 7.87
C ILE A 622 4.17 17.86 8.82
N TRP A 623 2.93 17.93 9.31
CA TRP A 623 2.40 17.04 10.32
C TRP A 623 1.42 16.03 9.70
N ALA A 624 1.75 14.75 9.79
CA ALA A 624 0.97 13.64 9.25
C ALA A 624 0.15 12.99 10.38
N LEU A 625 -1.18 13.12 10.30
CA LEU A 625 -2.12 12.60 11.31
C LEU A 625 -2.84 11.31 10.86
N GLY A 626 -2.87 11.03 9.56
CA GLY A 626 -3.51 9.83 9.01
C GLY A 626 -4.98 9.65 9.44
N GLU A 627 -5.31 8.55 10.13
CA GLU A 627 -6.66 8.30 10.69
C GLU A 627 -6.68 8.42 12.23
N GLU A 628 -5.88 9.33 12.80
CA GLU A 628 -5.90 9.60 14.24
C GLU A 628 -7.27 10.13 14.72
N GLY A 629 -7.64 9.80 15.96
CA GLY A 629 -8.92 10.16 16.58
C GLY A 629 -9.05 9.62 18.01
N VAL A 630 -10.26 9.62 18.56
CA VAL A 630 -10.59 9.46 20.01
C VAL A 630 -9.82 8.41 20.83
N ASP A 631 -9.42 7.29 20.25
CA ASP A 631 -8.69 6.26 21.00
C ASP A 631 -7.24 6.69 21.31
N PHE A 632 -6.76 7.81 20.71
CA PHE A 632 -5.41 8.38 20.83
C PHE A 632 -5.37 9.92 21.07
N ASP A 633 -6.51 10.63 21.06
CA ASP A 633 -6.68 12.09 21.27
C ASP A 633 -5.94 12.98 20.21
N THR A 634 -6.57 13.29 19.06
CA THR A 634 -5.92 14.07 17.98
C THR A 634 -5.52 15.48 18.42
N PHE A 635 -4.25 15.84 18.23
CA PHE A 635 -3.64 17.06 18.77
C PHE A 635 -3.87 17.19 20.29
N ASP A 636 -2.99 16.57 21.06
CA ASP A 636 -2.96 16.55 22.52
C ASP A 636 -2.76 17.98 23.12
N PRO A 637 -3.06 18.22 24.40
CA PRO A 637 -2.95 19.56 25.01
C PRO A 637 -1.55 20.20 25.02
N ASP A 638 -0.48 19.40 25.02
CA ASP A 638 0.90 19.87 24.92
C ASP A 638 1.29 20.08 23.44
N GLU A 639 0.85 19.23 22.50
CA GLU A 639 0.98 19.46 21.04
C GLU A 639 0.24 20.72 20.57
N GLN A 640 -1.02 20.90 20.97
CA GLN A 640 -1.79 22.12 20.71
C GLN A 640 -1.04 23.36 21.20
N SER A 641 -0.38 23.26 22.36
CA SER A 641 0.41 24.35 22.95
C SER A 641 1.68 24.65 22.14
N LEU A 642 2.36 23.62 21.65
CA LEU A 642 3.57 23.75 20.82
C LEU A 642 3.28 24.31 19.42
N VAL A 643 2.30 23.74 18.72
CA VAL A 643 1.88 24.19 17.38
C VAL A 643 1.35 25.64 17.43
N SER A 644 0.58 25.99 18.47
CA SER A 644 0.15 27.37 18.70
C SER A 644 1.33 28.33 18.86
N ALA A 645 2.34 27.97 19.67
CA ALA A 645 3.50 28.81 19.91
C ALA A 645 4.38 28.99 18.67
N TYR A 646 4.58 27.93 17.89
CA TYR A 646 5.32 27.93 16.63
C TYR A 646 4.66 28.84 15.57
N LEU A 647 3.34 28.75 15.39
CA LEU A 647 2.58 29.60 14.46
C LEU A 647 2.51 31.07 14.93
N ASP A 648 2.35 31.34 16.24
CA ASP A 648 2.47 32.69 16.80
C ASP A 648 3.90 33.27 16.65
N GLY A 649 4.92 32.41 16.66
CA GLY A 649 6.32 32.74 16.34
C GLY A 649 6.53 33.14 14.88
N GLY A 650 5.62 32.73 13.99
CA GLY A 650 5.61 33.03 12.57
C GLY A 650 6.13 31.92 11.66
N GLY A 651 6.26 30.69 12.17
CA GLY A 651 6.45 29.50 11.34
C GLY A 651 5.22 29.15 10.49
N ALA A 652 5.28 28.04 9.77
CA ALA A 652 4.20 27.59 8.90
C ALA A 652 3.97 26.08 8.98
N LEU A 653 2.72 25.65 8.78
CA LEU A 653 2.27 24.27 8.96
C LEU A 653 1.55 23.73 7.71
N LEU A 654 1.94 22.55 7.24
CA LEU A 654 1.05 21.65 6.51
C LEU A 654 0.53 20.60 7.50
N CYS A 655 -0.77 20.36 7.51
CA CYS A 655 -1.41 19.34 8.35
C CYS A 655 -2.36 18.49 7.49
N SER A 656 -2.33 17.16 7.64
CA SER A 656 -3.17 16.27 6.84
C SER A 656 -3.53 14.95 7.53
N GLY A 657 -4.82 14.61 7.49
CA GLY A 657 -5.43 13.43 8.09
C GLY A 657 -6.96 13.48 7.93
N ALA A 658 -7.62 12.35 8.17
CA ALA A 658 -9.06 12.23 8.38
C ALA A 658 -9.40 12.40 9.87
N GLU A 659 -10.69 12.44 10.22
CA GLU A 659 -11.25 12.60 11.59
C GLU A 659 -10.75 13.81 12.44
N ILE A 660 -9.74 14.59 12.03
CA ILE A 660 -9.17 15.77 12.75
C ILE A 660 -10.26 16.75 13.23
N GLY A 661 -11.14 17.17 12.32
CA GLY A 661 -12.21 18.12 12.58
C GLY A 661 -13.36 17.50 13.37
N TRP A 662 -13.62 16.22 13.15
CA TRP A 662 -14.56 15.46 13.96
C TRP A 662 -14.08 15.32 15.41
N ASP A 663 -12.83 14.93 15.66
CA ASP A 663 -12.34 14.73 17.02
C ASP A 663 -12.22 16.07 17.76
N LEU A 664 -11.52 17.05 17.18
CA LEU A 664 -11.33 18.36 17.83
C LEU A 664 -12.63 19.19 17.97
N VAL A 665 -13.62 19.04 17.07
CA VAL A 665 -14.81 19.94 17.05
C VAL A 665 -16.14 19.23 17.35
N ALA A 666 -16.33 17.97 16.94
CA ALA A 666 -17.60 17.25 17.13
C ALA A 666 -17.61 16.38 18.41
N ASN A 667 -16.48 15.75 18.73
CA ASN A 667 -16.28 14.93 19.93
C ASN A 667 -15.66 15.73 21.09
N GLY A 668 -14.71 16.61 20.77
CA GLY A 668 -13.83 17.33 21.70
C GLY A 668 -14.46 18.48 22.50
N ASN A 669 -13.58 19.25 23.14
CA ASN A 669 -13.92 20.31 24.08
C ASN A 669 -13.78 21.73 23.51
N ALA A 670 -14.11 22.74 24.33
CA ALA A 670 -14.11 24.14 23.90
C ALA A 670 -12.71 24.75 23.69
N SER A 671 -11.65 24.04 24.07
CA SER A 671 -10.25 24.39 23.78
C SER A 671 -9.87 23.85 22.40
N ASP A 672 -10.12 22.56 22.18
CA ASP A 672 -9.87 21.80 20.95
C ASP A 672 -10.57 22.44 19.73
N ALA A 673 -11.86 22.77 19.87
CA ALA A 673 -12.62 23.48 18.85
C ALA A 673 -12.12 24.93 18.62
N ALA A 674 -11.47 25.54 19.62
CA ALA A 674 -10.82 26.84 19.46
C ALA A 674 -9.44 26.69 18.80
N PHE A 675 -8.68 25.63 19.07
CA PHE A 675 -7.45 25.31 18.35
C PHE A 675 -7.73 25.08 16.86
N PHE A 676 -8.74 24.28 16.51
CA PHE A 676 -9.12 24.04 15.12
C PHE A 676 -9.48 25.33 14.35
N THR A 677 -10.23 26.25 14.96
CA THR A 677 -10.66 27.50 14.31
C THR A 677 -9.65 28.65 14.43
N ASP A 678 -9.10 28.91 15.62
CA ASP A 678 -8.21 30.06 15.88
C ASP A 678 -6.71 29.73 15.64
N VAL A 679 -6.32 28.46 15.47
CA VAL A 679 -4.93 28.05 15.19
C VAL A 679 -4.82 27.33 13.83
N LEU A 680 -5.57 26.24 13.59
CA LEU A 680 -5.58 25.55 12.28
C LEU A 680 -6.37 26.28 11.18
N ARG A 681 -7.01 27.41 11.51
CA ARG A 681 -7.71 28.34 10.59
C ARG A 681 -8.89 27.72 9.81
N ALA A 682 -9.50 26.66 10.32
CA ALA A 682 -10.59 25.94 9.64
C ALA A 682 -11.94 26.00 10.37
N GLU A 683 -13.02 25.86 9.61
CA GLU A 683 -14.38 25.55 10.10
C GLU A 683 -14.74 24.11 9.68
N TYR A 684 -15.16 23.28 10.64
CA TYR A 684 -15.60 21.90 10.38
C TYR A 684 -17.07 21.87 9.94
N LEU A 685 -17.37 21.14 8.85
CA LEU A 685 -18.71 21.03 8.28
C LEU A 685 -19.36 19.64 8.47
N GLY A 686 -18.57 18.56 8.52
CA GLY A 686 -19.09 17.20 8.68
C GLY A 686 -18.08 16.07 8.43
N ASP A 687 -18.44 14.91 8.97
CA ASP A 687 -17.68 13.65 9.15
C ASP A 687 -17.11 13.04 7.86
N ASP A 688 -17.94 12.95 6.82
CA ASP A 688 -17.70 12.13 5.65
C ASP A 688 -17.98 12.97 4.39
N ALA A 689 -16.96 13.21 3.57
CA ALA A 689 -17.12 13.85 2.28
C ALA A 689 -17.95 13.03 1.28
N GLY A 690 -18.12 11.72 1.47
CA GLY A 690 -18.84 10.80 0.59
C GLY A 690 -18.10 10.50 -0.72
N THR A 691 -16.80 10.77 -0.79
CA THR A 691 -15.98 10.64 -2.01
C THR A 691 -14.48 10.59 -1.72
N PHE A 692 -13.77 9.83 -2.55
CA PHE A 692 -12.30 9.76 -2.59
C PHE A 692 -11.69 10.66 -3.67
N LEU A 693 -12.44 11.65 -4.17
CA LEU A 693 -12.07 12.43 -5.35
C LEU A 693 -11.98 13.93 -5.04
N VAL A 694 -10.82 14.52 -5.36
CA VAL A 694 -10.49 15.91 -5.03
C VAL A 694 -10.23 16.71 -6.31
N ARG A 695 -10.89 17.85 -6.44
CA ARG A 695 -10.66 18.82 -7.52
C ARG A 695 -10.01 20.09 -6.97
N PRO A 696 -8.75 20.40 -7.34
CA PRO A 696 -8.06 21.62 -6.91
C PRO A 696 -8.78 22.92 -7.31
N SER A 697 -8.47 23.99 -6.58
CA SER A 697 -9.01 25.34 -6.77
C SER A 697 -8.00 26.40 -6.32
N ASN A 698 -8.25 27.66 -6.71
CA ASN A 698 -7.52 28.85 -6.28
C ASN A 698 -5.98 28.66 -6.31
N SER A 699 -5.28 28.76 -5.18
CA SER A 699 -3.80 28.68 -5.12
C SER A 699 -3.19 27.31 -5.52
N LEU A 700 -3.99 26.24 -5.54
CA LEU A 700 -3.64 24.92 -6.07
C LEU A 700 -4.30 24.64 -7.45
N GLY A 701 -5.04 25.58 -8.02
CA GLY A 701 -5.90 25.37 -9.20
C GLY A 701 -5.19 25.08 -10.53
N GLU A 702 -3.86 25.06 -10.56
CA GLU A 702 -3.06 24.57 -11.70
C GLU A 702 -2.75 23.05 -11.60
N LEU A 703 -3.00 22.43 -10.43
CA LEU A 703 -2.85 20.99 -10.23
C LEU A 703 -4.02 20.20 -10.85
N GLY A 704 -3.72 18.97 -11.27
CA GLY A 704 -4.74 18.03 -11.75
C GLY A 704 -5.61 17.47 -10.62
N ARG A 705 -6.80 16.97 -10.97
CA ARG A 705 -7.64 16.14 -10.09
C ARG A 705 -6.86 14.89 -9.66
N TRP A 706 -6.91 14.56 -8.37
CA TRP A 706 -6.39 13.31 -7.81
C TRP A 706 -7.47 12.54 -7.05
N GLY A 707 -7.21 11.26 -6.79
CA GLY A 707 -7.94 10.46 -5.80
C GLY A 707 -7.10 10.21 -4.55
N PHE A 708 -7.73 9.76 -3.46
CA PHE A 708 -7.05 9.43 -2.21
C PHE A 708 -7.50 8.06 -1.65
N TYR A 709 -7.21 6.98 -2.38
CA TYR A 709 -7.62 5.63 -2.01
C TYR A 709 -6.43 4.67 -2.02
N THR A 710 -5.94 4.28 -0.83
CA THR A 710 -4.73 3.45 -0.63
C THR A 710 -5.01 2.13 0.10
N PRO A 711 -5.84 1.25 -0.47
CA PRO A 711 -6.26 -0.01 0.17
C PRO A 711 -5.08 -0.89 0.57
N GLY A 712 -5.07 -1.38 1.81
CA GLY A 712 -3.94 -2.10 2.40
C GLY A 712 -2.70 -1.25 2.70
N THR A 713 -2.81 0.07 2.62
CA THR A 713 -1.91 1.03 3.29
C THR A 713 -2.66 1.75 4.39
N GLN A 714 -3.88 2.20 4.09
CA GLN A 714 -4.76 2.98 4.97
C GLN A 714 -6.15 2.95 4.31
N GLU A 715 -7.17 2.56 5.05
CA GLU A 715 -8.56 2.57 4.58
C GLU A 715 -9.22 3.83 5.15
N VAL A 716 -9.25 4.92 4.35
CA VAL A 716 -9.77 6.22 4.77
C VAL A 716 -11.30 6.15 4.84
N ASP A 717 -11.88 6.11 6.05
CA ASP A 717 -13.32 5.88 6.22
C ASP A 717 -14.12 7.20 6.33
N TYR A 718 -13.57 8.24 6.97
CA TYR A 718 -14.29 9.49 7.31
C TYR A 718 -13.47 10.77 7.02
N PRO A 719 -13.32 11.17 5.74
CA PRO A 719 -12.60 12.39 5.36
C PRO A 719 -13.41 13.66 5.63
N ASP A 720 -12.87 14.53 6.48
CA ASP A 720 -13.48 15.77 7.00
C ASP A 720 -13.89 16.77 5.90
N GLN A 721 -15.15 17.20 5.90
CA GLN A 721 -15.58 18.37 5.15
C GLN A 721 -15.15 19.66 5.84
N LEU A 722 -14.28 20.45 5.20
CA LEU A 722 -13.76 21.71 5.73
C LEU A 722 -14.44 22.95 5.09
N ALA A 723 -14.25 24.10 5.72
CA ALA A 723 -14.39 25.43 5.14
C ALA A 723 -13.31 26.38 5.67
N PRO A 724 -12.87 27.39 4.90
CA PRO A 724 -11.87 28.36 5.35
C PRO A 724 -12.46 29.39 6.32
N THR A 725 -11.72 29.72 7.39
CA THR A 725 -12.05 30.85 8.26
C THR A 725 -11.85 32.21 7.58
N ALA A 726 -12.29 33.30 8.22
CA ALA A 726 -12.28 34.66 7.70
C ALA A 726 -10.86 35.26 7.49
N GLY A 727 -10.21 34.84 6.41
CA GLY A 727 -8.86 35.25 6.02
C GLY A 727 -8.21 34.26 5.05
N GLY A 728 -8.56 32.97 5.17
CA GLY A 728 -8.12 31.91 4.27
C GLY A 728 -9.01 31.71 3.05
N GLU A 729 -8.64 30.72 2.23
CA GLU A 729 -9.39 30.26 1.06
C GLU A 729 -9.49 28.72 0.99
N SER A 730 -10.53 28.23 0.33
CA SER A 730 -10.60 26.84 -0.11
C SER A 730 -9.62 26.65 -1.27
N VAL A 731 -8.75 25.64 -1.20
CA VAL A 731 -7.77 25.34 -2.28
C VAL A 731 -7.96 23.96 -2.90
N ALA A 732 -8.82 23.12 -2.32
CA ALA A 732 -9.33 21.94 -2.99
C ALA A 732 -10.77 21.64 -2.54
N GLU A 733 -11.58 21.09 -3.44
CA GLU A 733 -13.00 20.80 -3.22
C GLU A 733 -13.25 19.30 -3.40
N TYR A 734 -14.07 18.69 -2.53
CA TYR A 734 -14.53 17.31 -2.75
C TYR A 734 -15.49 17.24 -3.95
N GLU A 735 -15.28 16.27 -4.84
CA GLU A 735 -16.05 16.13 -6.08
C GLU A 735 -16.88 14.84 -6.09
N LEU A 736 -18.13 14.95 -6.56
CA LEU A 736 -19.19 13.92 -6.54
C LEU A 736 -19.68 13.44 -5.16
N GLY A 737 -19.04 13.85 -4.08
CA GLY A 737 -19.49 13.62 -2.71
C GLY A 737 -20.59 14.57 -2.24
N LEU A 738 -20.67 14.79 -0.92
CA LEU A 738 -21.57 15.75 -0.28
C LEU A 738 -21.12 17.22 -0.49
N GLY A 739 -19.83 17.43 -0.80
CA GLY A 739 -19.20 18.74 -1.04
C GLY A 739 -18.33 19.20 0.13
N GLY A 740 -18.00 20.49 0.16
CA GLY A 740 -17.06 21.07 1.13
C GLY A 740 -15.62 21.14 0.61
N SER A 741 -14.79 21.90 1.32
CA SER A 741 -13.35 21.98 1.03
C SER A 741 -12.68 20.68 1.48
N ALA A 742 -11.86 20.12 0.60
CA ALA A 742 -10.94 19.03 0.92
C ALA A 742 -9.58 19.55 1.42
N ALA A 743 -9.25 20.80 1.10
CA ALA A 743 -8.10 21.49 1.67
C ALA A 743 -8.36 23.01 1.77
N VAL A 744 -7.89 23.62 2.85
CA VAL A 744 -8.01 25.06 3.14
C VAL A 744 -6.63 25.67 3.44
N LEU A 745 -6.39 26.85 2.90
CA LEU A 745 -5.13 27.59 3.02
C LEU A 745 -5.37 28.92 3.74
N HIS A 746 -4.48 29.28 4.66
CA HIS A 746 -4.40 30.62 5.24
C HIS A 746 -2.95 31.12 5.18
N GLU A 747 -2.64 31.95 4.17
CA GLU A 747 -1.31 32.54 3.99
C GLU A 747 -0.95 33.60 5.06
N GLY A 748 0.34 33.83 5.28
CA GLY A 748 0.85 34.95 6.09
C GLY A 748 1.75 34.52 7.25
N THR A 749 1.81 35.33 8.31
CA THR A 749 2.51 34.95 9.55
C THR A 749 1.67 33.92 10.30
N GLY A 750 2.23 32.74 10.59
CA GLY A 750 1.46 31.59 11.08
C GLY A 750 0.62 30.98 9.95
N ALA A 751 1.26 30.66 8.82
CA ALA A 751 0.57 30.12 7.65
C ALA A 751 0.18 28.65 7.86
N VAL A 752 -1.02 28.26 7.42
CA VAL A 752 -1.54 26.89 7.57
C VAL A 752 -2.16 26.41 6.27
N LEU A 753 -1.81 25.18 5.86
CA LEU A 753 -2.52 24.40 4.86
C LEU A 753 -3.04 23.11 5.53
N LEU A 754 -4.35 23.02 5.73
CA LEU A 754 -5.02 21.85 6.31
C LEU A 754 -5.74 21.05 5.22
N LEU A 755 -5.52 19.74 5.17
CA LEU A 755 -6.26 18.77 4.36
C LEU A 755 -7.19 17.94 5.27
N GLY A 756 -8.43 17.74 4.85
CA GLY A 756 -9.40 16.85 5.52
C GLY A 756 -9.26 15.36 5.12
N PHE A 757 -8.06 14.96 4.71
CA PHE A 757 -7.71 13.58 4.38
C PHE A 757 -6.18 13.40 4.47
N PRO A 758 -5.66 12.16 4.66
CA PRO A 758 -4.23 11.88 4.73
C PRO A 758 -3.51 12.18 3.42
N LEU A 759 -2.38 12.91 3.43
CA LEU A 759 -1.64 13.23 2.20
C LEU A 759 -0.92 11.99 1.64
N GLU A 760 -0.51 11.06 2.49
CA GLU A 760 -0.02 9.72 2.15
C GLU A 760 -1.04 8.90 1.36
N SER A 761 -2.35 9.11 1.59
CA SER A 761 -3.42 8.36 0.93
C SER A 761 -3.70 8.80 -0.51
N ILE A 762 -3.09 9.91 -0.98
CA ILE A 762 -3.21 10.36 -2.38
C ILE A 762 -2.70 9.26 -3.31
N ASP A 763 -3.58 8.74 -4.18
CA ASP A 763 -3.28 7.57 -5.02
C ASP A 763 -2.35 7.89 -6.21
N ASP A 764 -2.10 9.17 -6.50
CA ASP A 764 -1.15 9.60 -7.53
C ASP A 764 0.17 10.07 -6.91
N GLY A 765 1.25 9.30 -7.08
CA GLY A 765 2.59 9.73 -6.70
C GLY A 765 2.96 11.10 -7.28
N PRO A 766 2.75 11.35 -8.59
CA PRO A 766 3.00 12.66 -9.21
C PRO A 766 2.15 13.81 -8.65
N ALA A 767 0.84 13.64 -8.41
CA ALA A 767 0.02 14.70 -7.82
C ALA A 767 0.39 14.97 -6.35
N ARG A 768 0.74 13.94 -5.58
CA ARG A 768 1.22 14.07 -4.19
C ARG A 768 2.53 14.89 -4.12
N ALA A 769 3.48 14.59 -5.01
CA ALA A 769 4.71 15.38 -5.16
C ALA A 769 4.44 16.82 -5.62
N ALA A 770 3.54 17.02 -6.58
CA ALA A 770 3.16 18.35 -7.05
C ALA A 770 2.43 19.18 -5.97
N LEU A 771 1.63 18.54 -5.11
CA LEU A 771 0.97 19.17 -3.97
C LEU A 771 1.98 19.63 -2.90
N LEU A 772 2.90 18.75 -2.49
CA LEU A 772 3.97 19.12 -1.55
C LEU A 772 4.88 20.22 -2.12
N GLN A 773 5.33 20.08 -3.37
CA GLN A 773 6.09 21.15 -4.05
C GLN A 773 5.33 22.49 -4.04
N ARG A 774 4.00 22.46 -4.24
CA ARG A 774 3.19 23.69 -4.23
C ARG A 774 2.98 24.24 -2.82
N ALA A 775 2.97 23.41 -1.77
CA ALA A 775 2.96 23.86 -0.38
C ALA A 775 4.27 24.56 0.03
N LEU A 776 5.43 24.05 -0.43
CA LEU A 776 6.74 24.69 -0.25
C LEU A 776 6.83 26.11 -0.87
N GLU A 777 5.90 26.46 -1.77
CA GLU A 777 5.82 27.76 -2.45
C GLU A 777 4.73 28.70 -1.87
N LEU A 778 3.93 28.22 -0.91
CA LEU A 778 2.74 28.92 -0.39
C LEU A 778 2.81 29.21 1.11
N LEU A 779 3.58 28.41 1.85
CA LEU A 779 3.67 28.47 3.31
C LEU A 779 4.82 29.38 3.83
N PRO A 780 6.05 29.39 3.25
CA PRO A 780 7.17 30.22 3.71
C PRO A 780 7.35 31.57 2.97
#